data_AF-G6AXC9-F1
#
_entry.id   AF-G6AXC9-F1
#
_cell.length_a   1.000
_cell.length_b   1.000
_cell.length_c   1.000
_cell.angle_alpha   90.00
_cell.angle_beta   90.00
_cell.angle_gamma   90.00
#
_symmetry.space_group_name_H-M   'P 1'
#
loop_
_entity.id
_entity.type
_entity.pdbx_description
1 polymer ?
#
loop_
_entity_poly.entity_id
_entity_poly.type
_entity_poly.pdbx_seq_one_letter_code
_entity_poly.pdbx_strand_id
1 'polypeptide(L)'
;MKKILTLLMLGGVALAANAQQINGDFDAEWVKCVPWDSKGNTSDSGTQPEGWHASNVNTAIGKKQIIDAVEGKDGTGKAAHLYNTSILGNKIPAYLTLGTPFATAEVRGITVKNSDGGTFGGSSFTFRPDAMRFDYKRDNSKGDENATVLAYLWNGTWTQKNVPGNTVVWASATKVDMQDRDRNIFDMPTSTGGDVTSTEGATCVAKFEKSIKGSTNGKWASDTINFVYADENASVEKVNVIFSATDYFGNRNNIVDGNSLTVDNVRFIYYHALDTLATTDSEGKAIALNEKFAADRYNYTVNAMYDANKTKVPYTKKGVAATVDTKYDEATRVFSIIVKGEDYDAVNNPSAISTYTIKYKKPAPTLTSLVVAGKEFISAGKDDKNFTANGKYNADEVSYKTSSETAKVNTSYDKVTGKLTITVEDEESMTNVYTITFNGKEKVAFYQIPNADFENWGETALAETWNSFESATGKYASFASFSPMPEKIDGFEGYGVRIKSKDLGLAYANGNITTGRINMGDTNPADVSNYNFTYLNDINGSLPFTGTPDAFEVYARFAPGTAKNEGTVLQGRVQLIVHGEVAYHDPELSEQAANKIASASVLIPATADWTKFTGKFSYTGNESGKQYLLASATTNPVPGASKDDQLDLDNLKLIYYHTLKSLTTTDSEGNAIALNEKFAEDCYNYTVDAVYDANKTKVSYNKKGIAATVDTKYDEATRMFSIIVKGNDYDAQSNPSAISTYTIKYKKPAPTLTSLVVAGKEFISAGKDDKNFTTAGKYQADEVSYKASSETAKVNVSYDKFTGKLTITVEDDETLTNVYTITFEEKEKAAFYQIPNADFENWGETSLAETWNSFESATGDLAKWASMSPKPEKIDGFEGSGVRIKSKDLSLAYANGNITTGHINMGNMNPANASNYNFTDLNDVRGNLPFTGTPDAFEVYARFTPGTAKNEGTVL
;
A
#
# COMPACT_ATOMS: atom_id res chain seq x y z
N MET A 1 59.06 -2.44 -0.94
CA MET A 1 60.51 -2.16 -1.03
C MET A 1 61.19 -3.22 -1.88
N LYS A 2 61.59 -2.87 -3.10
CA LYS A 2 62.75 -3.44 -3.82
C LYS A 2 63.17 -2.39 -4.86
N LYS A 3 64.38 -1.86 -4.69
CA LYS A 3 65.04 -0.91 -5.59
C LYS A 3 65.31 -1.58 -6.93
N ILE A 4 65.06 -0.91 -8.06
CA ILE A 4 65.62 -1.29 -9.36
C ILE A 4 66.36 -0.08 -9.91
N LEU A 5 67.64 -0.31 -10.21
CA LEU A 5 68.63 0.65 -10.67
C LEU A 5 68.41 1.05 -12.12
N THR A 6 68.70 2.31 -12.40
CA THR A 6 68.97 2.89 -13.71
C THR A 6 70.24 2.29 -14.32
N LEU A 7 70.18 1.81 -15.57
CA LEU A 7 71.36 1.50 -16.39
C LEU A 7 71.21 2.20 -17.76
N LEU A 8 72.20 3.02 -18.10
CA LEU A 8 72.29 3.80 -19.34
C LEU A 8 72.50 2.90 -20.58
N MET A 9 72.01 3.44 -21.70
CA MET A 9 71.90 2.91 -23.06
C MET A 9 73.21 2.47 -23.75
N LEU A 10 73.06 1.59 -24.74
CA LEU A 10 73.66 1.73 -26.08
C LEU A 10 72.93 0.84 -27.11
N GLY A 11 72.37 1.47 -28.16
CA GLY A 11 72.19 0.85 -29.50
C GLY A 11 70.80 0.36 -29.90
N GLY A 12 70.02 1.24 -30.55
CA GLY A 12 69.13 0.93 -31.67
C GLY A 12 68.14 -0.23 -31.55
N VAL A 13 67.02 -0.01 -30.84
CA VAL A 13 65.76 -0.74 -31.03
C VAL A 13 64.62 0.27 -30.81
N ALA A 14 63.58 0.20 -31.65
CA ALA A 14 62.39 1.04 -31.57
C ALA A 14 61.88 1.14 -30.12
N LEU A 15 61.90 2.36 -29.57
CA LEU A 15 61.37 2.67 -28.25
C LEU A 15 59.87 2.35 -28.25
N ALA A 16 59.47 1.41 -27.39
CA ALA A 16 58.08 1.19 -27.03
C ALA A 16 57.48 2.53 -26.59
N ALA A 17 56.28 2.82 -27.09
CA ALA A 17 55.54 4.03 -26.81
C ALA A 17 55.22 4.08 -25.32
N ASN A 18 56.01 4.82 -24.54
CA ASN A 18 55.59 5.25 -23.21
C ASN A 18 54.26 6.01 -23.37
N ALA A 19 53.32 5.81 -22.45
CA ALA A 19 52.17 6.69 -22.29
C ALA A 19 52.64 8.13 -22.41
N GLN A 20 52.18 8.89 -23.41
CA GLN A 20 52.69 10.25 -23.61
C GLN A 20 52.10 11.15 -22.52
N GLN A 21 52.75 11.14 -21.37
CA GLN A 21 52.52 12.04 -20.25
C GLN A 21 53.39 13.28 -20.39
N ILE A 22 53.05 14.30 -19.62
CA ILE A 22 53.84 15.52 -19.48
C ILE A 22 54.55 15.51 -18.12
N ASN A 23 55.60 16.30 -17.98
CA ASN A 23 56.33 16.49 -16.72
C ASN A 23 55.51 17.34 -15.73
N GLY A 24 54.35 16.83 -15.32
CA GLY A 24 53.36 17.57 -14.55
C GLY A 24 53.39 17.33 -13.04
N ASP A 25 54.26 16.44 -12.55
CA ASP A 25 54.61 16.35 -11.13
C ASP A 25 55.57 17.48 -10.68
N PHE A 26 56.19 18.17 -11.64
CA PHE A 26 57.15 19.26 -11.45
C PHE A 26 58.39 18.92 -10.59
N ASP A 27 58.63 17.63 -10.34
CA ASP A 27 59.68 17.13 -9.44
C ASP A 27 61.06 17.09 -10.09
N ALA A 28 61.11 17.12 -11.41
CA ALA A 28 62.34 17.23 -12.17
C ALA A 28 63.18 18.47 -11.79
N GLU A 29 64.39 18.57 -12.34
CA GLU A 29 65.20 19.76 -12.13
C GLU A 29 64.52 21.01 -12.70
N TRP A 30 64.59 22.11 -11.94
CA TRP A 30 64.09 23.40 -12.41
C TRP A 30 65.26 24.14 -13.05
N VAL A 31 65.14 24.42 -14.34
CA VAL A 31 66.18 25.01 -15.17
C VAL A 31 66.10 26.54 -15.17
N LYS A 32 67.14 27.23 -15.64
CA LYS A 32 67.12 28.69 -15.80
C LYS A 32 66.02 29.08 -16.78
N CYS A 33 65.19 30.05 -16.39
CA CYS A 33 64.20 30.64 -17.29
C CYS A 33 64.86 31.78 -18.08
N VAL A 34 64.88 31.71 -19.40
CA VAL A 34 65.28 32.82 -20.28
C VAL A 34 64.04 33.28 -21.05
N PRO A 35 63.37 34.38 -20.64
CA PRO A 35 62.15 34.83 -21.29
C PRO A 35 62.39 35.15 -22.77
N TRP A 36 61.50 34.68 -23.64
CA TRP A 36 61.61 34.92 -25.08
C TRP A 36 61.25 36.37 -25.44
N ASP A 37 61.99 36.94 -26.37
CA ASP A 37 61.60 38.18 -27.06
C ASP A 37 62.06 38.15 -28.53
N SER A 38 61.47 39.03 -29.35
CA SER A 38 61.80 39.13 -30.78
C SER A 38 63.19 39.68 -31.10
N LYS A 39 64.02 40.00 -30.09
CA LYS A 39 65.41 40.44 -30.25
C LYS A 39 66.44 39.36 -29.85
N GLY A 40 65.98 38.20 -29.39
CA GLY A 40 66.85 37.09 -28.99
C GLY A 40 67.44 37.28 -27.60
N ASN A 41 66.62 37.62 -26.60
CA ASN A 41 67.04 37.71 -25.20
C ASN A 41 67.81 36.46 -24.75
N THR A 42 68.97 36.66 -24.11
CA THR A 42 69.83 35.61 -23.54
C THR A 42 69.96 35.71 -22.02
N SER A 43 69.33 36.71 -21.40
CA SER A 43 69.44 36.97 -19.98
C SER A 43 68.33 36.28 -19.19
N ASP A 44 68.71 35.52 -18.17
CA ASP A 44 67.79 34.75 -17.34
C ASP A 44 66.84 35.63 -16.51
N SER A 45 65.73 35.05 -16.07
CA SER A 45 64.80 35.58 -15.07
C SER A 45 64.23 34.44 -14.23
N GLY A 46 65.00 34.03 -13.22
CA GLY A 46 64.59 32.97 -12.30
C GLY A 46 64.71 31.57 -12.90
N THR A 47 63.87 30.66 -12.40
CA THR A 47 63.85 29.25 -12.81
C THR A 47 62.47 28.84 -13.31
N GLN A 48 62.40 27.73 -14.06
CA GLN A 48 61.17 27.11 -14.56
C GLN A 48 61.28 25.57 -14.51
N PRO A 49 60.18 24.82 -14.43
CA PRO A 49 60.22 23.36 -14.52
C PRO A 49 60.75 22.91 -15.89
N GLU A 50 61.56 21.86 -15.93
CA GLU A 50 62.01 21.27 -17.20
C GLU A 50 60.81 20.85 -18.07
N GLY A 51 60.84 21.22 -19.36
CA GLY A 51 59.74 20.98 -20.30
C GLY A 51 58.59 22.00 -20.23
N TRP A 52 58.58 22.90 -19.25
CA TRP A 52 57.62 24.00 -19.13
C TRP A 52 58.31 25.36 -19.23
N HIS A 53 57.56 26.38 -19.64
CA HIS A 53 58.06 27.74 -19.78
C HIS A 53 57.26 28.69 -18.89
N ALA A 54 57.98 29.41 -18.03
CA ALA A 54 57.44 30.41 -17.13
C ALA A 54 57.31 31.76 -17.87
N SER A 55 56.21 32.48 -17.64
CA SER A 55 56.00 33.87 -18.08
C SER A 55 56.82 34.91 -17.29
N ASN A 56 57.95 34.50 -16.70
CA ASN A 56 58.88 35.42 -16.04
C ASN A 56 59.30 36.51 -17.02
N VAL A 57 59.55 37.72 -16.51
CA VAL A 57 59.83 38.88 -17.36
C VAL A 57 61.29 39.29 -17.27
N ASN A 58 61.86 39.63 -18.42
CA ASN A 58 63.11 40.36 -18.54
C ASN A 58 63.00 41.30 -19.73
N THR A 59 62.76 42.58 -19.45
CA THR A 59 62.38 43.57 -20.46
C THR A 59 63.11 44.89 -20.23
N ALA A 60 63.01 45.81 -21.20
CA ALA A 60 63.57 47.17 -21.07
C ALA A 60 63.00 47.98 -19.88
N ILE A 61 61.87 47.57 -19.30
CA ILE A 61 61.25 48.23 -18.13
C ILE A 61 61.52 47.51 -16.81
N GLY A 62 62.13 46.32 -16.83
CA GLY A 62 62.50 45.58 -15.61
C GLY A 62 62.55 44.05 -15.79
N LYS A 63 63.11 43.39 -14.76
CA LYS A 63 63.24 41.93 -14.61
C LYS A 63 62.48 41.46 -13.37
N LYS A 64 61.70 40.38 -13.48
CA LYS A 64 60.96 39.78 -12.36
C LYS A 64 60.64 38.30 -12.60
N GLN A 65 60.93 37.47 -11.60
CA GLN A 65 60.45 36.10 -11.50
C GLN A 65 59.04 36.13 -10.88
N ILE A 66 58.09 35.46 -11.50
CA ILE A 66 56.67 35.41 -11.07
C ILE A 66 56.14 33.97 -10.99
N ILE A 67 57.00 32.99 -11.28
CA ILE A 67 56.79 31.57 -11.03
C ILE A 67 57.98 31.04 -10.21
N ASP A 68 57.68 30.35 -9.11
CA ASP A 68 58.65 29.67 -8.26
C ASP A 68 58.21 28.26 -7.85
N ALA A 69 59.17 27.47 -7.40
CA ALA A 69 58.93 26.13 -6.87
C ALA A 69 58.59 26.24 -5.38
N VAL A 70 57.47 25.63 -5.00
CA VAL A 70 57.04 25.47 -3.59
C VAL A 70 56.88 23.99 -3.26
N GLU A 71 56.63 23.66 -2.00
CA GLU A 71 56.37 22.28 -1.58
C GLU A 71 55.12 21.70 -2.27
N GLY A 72 55.27 20.49 -2.82
CA GLY A 72 54.21 19.72 -3.46
C GLY A 72 53.09 19.28 -2.52
N LYS A 73 52.00 18.74 -3.10
CA LYS A 73 50.78 18.38 -2.35
C LYS A 73 50.99 17.36 -1.25
N ASP A 74 51.86 16.38 -1.49
CA ASP A 74 52.07 15.25 -0.57
C ASP A 74 53.14 15.54 0.51
N GLY A 75 53.57 16.81 0.63
CA GLY A 75 54.67 17.20 1.53
C GLY A 75 56.05 16.71 1.06
N THR A 76 56.11 16.19 -0.17
CA THR A 76 57.30 15.76 -0.88
C THR A 76 57.22 16.29 -2.30
N GLY A 77 58.37 16.55 -2.93
CA GLY A 77 58.40 17.06 -4.29
C GLY A 77 58.16 18.57 -4.40
N LYS A 78 57.91 19.06 -5.62
CA LYS A 78 57.75 20.47 -5.97
C LYS A 78 56.41 20.71 -6.63
N ALA A 79 55.81 21.86 -6.36
CA ALA A 79 54.69 22.40 -7.11
C ALA A 79 55.06 23.75 -7.73
N ALA A 80 54.42 24.11 -8.83
CA ALA A 80 54.60 25.42 -9.45
C ALA A 80 53.67 26.44 -8.82
N HIS A 81 54.21 27.52 -8.26
CA HIS A 81 53.45 28.64 -7.70
C HIS A 81 53.59 29.87 -8.59
N LEU A 82 52.46 30.37 -9.08
CA LEU A 82 52.32 31.46 -10.03
C LEU A 82 51.63 32.63 -9.34
N TYR A 83 52.19 33.84 -9.38
CA TYR A 83 51.58 35.00 -8.74
C TYR A 83 51.66 36.27 -9.58
N ASN A 84 50.52 36.95 -9.71
CA ASN A 84 50.38 38.16 -10.51
C ASN A 84 51.12 39.32 -9.88
N THR A 85 51.70 40.20 -10.70
CA THR A 85 52.37 41.38 -10.15
C THR A 85 52.40 42.59 -11.08
N SER A 86 53.16 43.63 -10.72
CA SER A 86 53.36 44.81 -11.54
C SER A 86 54.81 45.33 -11.56
N ILE A 87 55.18 46.03 -12.64
CA ILE A 87 56.42 46.81 -12.77
C ILE A 87 56.05 48.20 -13.31
N LEU A 88 56.37 49.26 -12.55
CA LEU A 88 56.07 50.66 -12.93
C LEU A 88 54.59 50.86 -13.35
N GLY A 89 53.65 50.23 -12.63
CA GLY A 89 52.21 50.30 -12.91
C GLY A 89 51.71 49.35 -14.02
N ASN A 90 52.59 48.67 -14.76
CA ASN A 90 52.21 47.68 -15.76
C ASN A 90 51.90 46.34 -15.10
N LYS A 91 50.69 45.82 -15.31
CA LYS A 91 50.25 44.52 -14.80
C LYS A 91 50.92 43.37 -15.56
N ILE A 92 51.44 42.40 -14.82
CA ILE A 92 52.17 41.23 -15.32
C ILE A 92 51.40 39.98 -14.88
N PRO A 93 50.72 39.29 -15.80
CA PRO A 93 50.04 38.03 -15.51
C PRO A 93 51.06 36.92 -15.30
N ALA A 94 50.84 36.06 -14.29
CA ALA A 94 51.64 34.86 -14.11
C ALA A 94 50.92 33.65 -14.69
N TYR A 95 51.54 33.05 -15.72
CA TYR A 95 51.13 31.78 -16.31
C TYR A 95 52.33 30.86 -16.61
N LEU A 96 52.07 29.56 -16.62
CA LEU A 96 53.00 28.47 -16.92
C LEU A 96 52.44 27.66 -18.08
N THR A 97 53.27 27.32 -19.05
CA THR A 97 52.81 26.75 -20.32
C THR A 97 53.80 25.74 -20.92
N LEU A 98 53.33 24.78 -21.70
CA LEU A 98 54.20 23.89 -22.50
C LEU A 98 54.70 24.57 -23.79
N GLY A 99 54.05 25.65 -24.22
CA GLY A 99 54.51 26.51 -25.32
C GLY A 99 55.51 27.57 -24.87
N THR A 100 55.71 28.59 -25.68
CA THR A 100 56.62 29.72 -25.41
C THR A 100 55.83 30.98 -25.04
N PRO A 101 55.97 31.51 -23.81
CA PRO A 101 55.46 32.82 -23.43
C PRO A 101 56.07 33.95 -24.27
N PHE A 102 55.26 34.92 -24.65
CA PHE A 102 55.74 36.18 -25.21
C PHE A 102 54.94 37.37 -24.66
N ALA A 103 55.57 38.54 -24.69
CA ALA A 103 54.93 39.80 -24.30
C ALA A 103 55.50 40.98 -25.08
N THR A 104 54.64 41.95 -25.39
CA THR A 104 55.01 43.20 -26.02
C THR A 104 54.37 44.38 -25.31
N ALA A 105 55.10 45.50 -25.29
CA ALA A 105 54.62 46.79 -24.82
C ALA A 105 55.51 47.90 -25.38
N GLU A 106 54.90 48.94 -25.95
CA GLU A 106 55.61 50.15 -26.36
C GLU A 106 55.35 51.27 -25.34
N VAL A 107 56.40 51.64 -24.59
CA VAL A 107 56.31 52.62 -23.50
C VAL A 107 56.81 53.98 -23.97
N ARG A 108 55.96 55.01 -23.86
CA ARG A 108 56.27 56.42 -24.15
C ARG A 108 55.93 57.30 -22.95
N GLY A 109 56.94 57.73 -22.20
CA GLY A 109 56.73 58.43 -20.92
C GLY A 109 56.02 57.50 -19.92
N ILE A 110 54.81 57.88 -19.50
CA ILE A 110 53.94 57.08 -18.60
C ILE A 110 52.86 56.28 -19.35
N THR A 111 52.79 56.38 -20.68
CA THR A 111 51.76 55.72 -21.49
C THR A 111 52.28 54.43 -22.12
N VAL A 112 51.51 53.36 -21.99
CA VAL A 112 51.77 52.06 -22.65
C VAL A 112 50.80 51.87 -23.81
N LYS A 113 51.32 51.50 -24.98
CA LYS A 113 50.54 51.22 -26.20
C LYS A 113 50.96 49.88 -26.80
N ASN A 114 50.13 49.36 -27.70
CA ASN A 114 50.41 48.16 -28.51
C ASN A 114 50.83 46.95 -27.65
N SER A 115 50.19 46.78 -26.49
CA SER A 115 50.45 45.65 -25.63
C SER A 115 49.69 44.41 -26.06
N ASP A 116 50.39 43.30 -26.13
CA ASP A 116 49.88 41.97 -26.44
C ASP A 116 50.76 40.96 -25.69
N GLY A 117 50.29 39.73 -25.61
CA GLY A 117 50.99 38.65 -24.96
C GLY A 117 50.16 37.38 -24.96
N GLY A 118 50.82 36.28 -24.61
CA GLY A 118 50.22 34.96 -24.59
C GLY A 118 51.28 33.92 -24.91
N THR A 119 50.85 32.81 -25.48
CA THR A 119 51.71 31.68 -25.79
C THR A 119 51.70 31.39 -27.29
N PHE A 120 52.87 31.03 -27.82
CA PHE A 120 52.99 30.44 -29.14
C PHE A 120 53.74 29.11 -29.11
N GLY A 121 53.48 28.23 -30.08
CA GLY A 121 54.02 26.88 -30.08
C GLY A 121 53.41 25.98 -29.01
N GLY A 122 54.10 24.87 -28.71
CA GLY A 122 53.69 23.85 -27.77
C GLY A 122 54.69 22.70 -27.76
N SER A 123 54.28 21.57 -27.19
CA SER A 123 55.07 20.34 -27.19
C SER A 123 54.58 19.38 -28.26
N SER A 124 55.49 18.62 -28.89
CA SER A 124 55.13 17.53 -29.80
C SER A 124 54.35 16.45 -29.07
N PHE A 125 53.20 16.04 -29.61
CA PHE A 125 52.26 15.13 -28.96
C PHE A 125 51.41 14.38 -29.98
N THR A 126 51.25 13.07 -29.83
CA THR A 126 50.54 12.24 -30.83
C THR A 126 49.38 11.43 -30.25
N PHE A 127 49.21 11.46 -28.93
CA PHE A 127 48.14 10.73 -28.23
C PHE A 127 46.84 11.56 -28.18
N ARG A 128 45.73 10.90 -27.88
CA ARG A 128 44.37 11.41 -27.73
C ARG A 128 43.85 11.10 -26.32
N PRO A 129 44.28 11.87 -25.30
CA PRO A 129 43.79 11.72 -23.94
C PRO A 129 42.33 12.12 -23.81
N ASP A 130 41.59 11.35 -23.02
CA ASP A 130 40.17 11.61 -22.79
C ASP A 130 39.95 12.77 -21.80
N ALA A 131 40.87 12.93 -20.84
CA ALA A 131 40.80 13.99 -19.84
C ALA A 131 42.19 14.43 -19.34
N MET A 132 42.23 15.55 -18.63
CA MET A 132 43.40 16.00 -17.86
C MET A 132 43.02 16.13 -16.38
N ARG A 133 43.85 15.58 -15.51
CA ARG A 133 43.74 15.74 -14.05
C ARG A 133 44.88 16.59 -13.53
N PHE A 134 44.60 17.44 -12.55
CA PHE A 134 45.60 18.25 -11.85
C PHE A 134 45.15 18.58 -10.43
N ASP A 135 46.11 18.95 -9.59
CA ASP A 135 45.91 19.47 -8.24
C ASP A 135 46.26 20.96 -8.19
N TYR A 136 45.52 21.75 -7.40
CA TYR A 136 45.78 23.19 -7.29
C TYR A 136 45.44 23.80 -5.93
N LYS A 137 46.09 24.94 -5.63
CA LYS A 137 45.68 25.93 -4.61
C LYS A 137 45.52 27.28 -5.29
N ARG A 138 44.50 28.04 -4.90
CA ARG A 138 44.26 29.39 -5.39
C ARG A 138 44.08 30.36 -4.24
N ASP A 139 44.72 31.53 -4.33
CA ASP A 139 44.53 32.68 -3.44
C ASP A 139 44.12 33.91 -4.26
N ASN A 140 42.98 34.51 -3.92
CA ASN A 140 42.54 35.80 -4.45
C ASN A 140 42.14 36.80 -3.36
N SER A 141 42.77 36.71 -2.21
CA SER A 141 42.57 37.64 -1.09
C SER A 141 42.91 39.10 -1.44
N LYS A 142 43.56 39.36 -2.58
CA LYS A 142 43.95 40.70 -3.04
C LYS A 142 42.92 41.38 -3.92
N GLY A 143 41.88 40.67 -4.36
CA GLY A 143 40.80 41.20 -5.18
C GLY A 143 40.18 40.17 -6.13
N ASP A 144 39.01 40.50 -6.67
CA ASP A 144 38.26 39.61 -7.56
C ASP A 144 38.89 39.51 -8.96
N GLU A 145 39.29 38.29 -9.32
CA GLU A 145 39.85 37.90 -10.62
C GLU A 145 39.73 36.38 -10.73
N ASN A 146 39.46 35.79 -11.89
CA ASN A 146 39.49 34.33 -12.03
C ASN A 146 40.91 33.84 -12.35
N ALA A 147 41.23 32.60 -12.01
CA ALA A 147 42.37 31.90 -12.61
C ALA A 147 41.86 31.04 -13.77
N THR A 148 42.72 30.69 -14.73
CA THR A 148 42.33 29.92 -15.92
C THR A 148 43.24 28.72 -16.12
N VAL A 149 42.65 27.58 -16.45
CA VAL A 149 43.34 26.39 -16.97
C VAL A 149 42.81 26.12 -18.36
N LEU A 150 43.72 25.95 -19.32
CA LEU A 150 43.36 25.49 -20.66
C LEU A 150 44.32 24.40 -21.11
N ALA A 151 43.80 23.45 -21.86
CA ALA A 151 44.61 22.49 -22.59
C ALA A 151 44.00 22.26 -23.96
N TYR A 152 44.85 22.08 -24.96
CA TYR A 152 44.42 21.91 -26.33
C TYR A 152 45.41 21.09 -27.15
N LEU A 153 44.85 20.32 -28.07
CA LEU A 153 45.51 19.41 -29.00
C LEU A 153 45.27 19.93 -30.42
N TRP A 154 46.28 19.89 -31.28
CA TRP A 154 46.12 20.30 -32.68
C TRP A 154 47.05 19.56 -33.62
N ASN A 155 46.74 19.68 -34.91
CA ASN A 155 47.61 19.31 -36.02
C ASN A 155 47.83 20.49 -36.96
N GLY A 156 48.85 20.39 -37.81
CA GLY A 156 49.22 21.46 -38.72
C GLY A 156 49.87 22.65 -38.00
N THR A 157 49.97 23.77 -38.71
CA THR A 157 50.62 24.98 -38.22
C THR A 157 49.83 26.23 -38.61
N TRP A 158 49.55 27.10 -37.64
CA TRP A 158 49.04 28.46 -37.86
C TRP A 158 50.21 29.44 -37.83
N THR A 159 50.29 30.36 -38.78
CA THR A 159 51.30 31.43 -38.82
C THR A 159 50.61 32.77 -38.85
N GLN A 160 50.91 33.62 -37.87
CA GLN A 160 50.49 35.03 -37.89
C GLN A 160 51.67 35.92 -38.24
N LYS A 161 51.48 36.79 -39.23
CA LYS A 161 52.52 37.73 -39.65
C LYS A 161 52.65 38.91 -38.71
N ASN A 162 53.81 39.57 -38.71
CA ASN A 162 54.00 40.90 -38.12
C ASN A 162 53.64 41.04 -36.63
N VAL A 163 53.77 39.98 -35.82
CA VAL A 163 53.48 39.99 -34.39
C VAL A 163 54.57 40.76 -33.64
N PRO A 164 54.24 41.86 -32.93
CA PRO A 164 55.21 42.56 -32.07
C PRO A 164 55.57 41.68 -30.87
N GLY A 165 56.87 41.41 -30.67
CA GLY A 165 57.35 40.36 -29.76
C GLY A 165 58.31 40.80 -28.66
N ASN A 166 58.50 42.10 -28.43
CA ASN A 166 59.39 42.58 -27.36
C ASN A 166 58.90 43.91 -26.75
N THR A 167 59.29 44.17 -25.52
CA THR A 167 58.99 45.43 -24.83
C THR A 167 60.07 46.47 -25.09
N VAL A 168 59.68 47.71 -25.43
CA VAL A 168 60.59 48.82 -25.76
C VAL A 168 60.19 50.13 -25.09
N VAL A 169 61.17 51.01 -24.84
CA VAL A 169 60.98 52.35 -24.29
C VAL A 169 61.42 53.36 -25.34
N TRP A 170 60.57 54.35 -25.66
CA TRP A 170 60.80 55.36 -26.69
C TRP A 170 61.10 54.81 -28.11
N ALA A 171 60.66 53.60 -28.42
CA ALA A 171 60.81 52.96 -29.74
C ALA A 171 59.58 52.13 -30.11
N SER A 172 59.62 51.48 -31.28
CA SER A 172 58.61 50.49 -31.70
C SER A 172 59.12 49.06 -31.55
N ALA A 173 58.21 48.14 -31.24
CA ALA A 173 58.53 46.73 -31.04
C ALA A 173 58.98 46.07 -32.36
N THR A 174 59.97 45.19 -32.27
CA THR A 174 60.40 44.32 -33.36
C THR A 174 59.32 43.29 -33.63
N LYS A 175 58.87 43.23 -34.88
CA LYS A 175 57.82 42.33 -35.35
C LYS A 175 58.41 41.07 -35.98
N VAL A 176 57.78 39.93 -35.75
CA VAL A 176 58.16 38.62 -36.31
C VAL A 176 56.93 37.86 -36.78
N ASP A 177 57.13 36.87 -37.64
CA ASP A 177 56.09 35.89 -37.93
C ASP A 177 56.09 34.84 -36.81
N MET A 178 54.93 34.59 -36.23
CA MET A 178 54.79 33.76 -35.04
C MET A 178 53.89 32.56 -35.34
N GLN A 179 54.39 31.36 -35.05
CA GLN A 179 53.68 30.11 -35.32
C GLN A 179 52.93 29.61 -34.09
N ASP A 180 51.74 29.06 -34.30
CA ASP A 180 50.91 28.37 -33.31
C ASP A 180 50.60 29.21 -32.09
N ARG A 181 50.20 30.48 -32.30
CA ARG A 181 49.64 31.29 -31.23
C ARG A 181 48.36 30.67 -30.70
N ASP A 182 48.22 30.66 -29.37
CA ASP A 182 47.02 30.25 -28.63
C ASP A 182 45.72 30.80 -29.25
N ARG A 183 45.63 32.11 -29.48
CA ARG A 183 44.46 32.77 -30.06
C ARG A 183 44.14 32.29 -31.47
N ASN A 184 45.14 31.94 -32.29
CA ASN A 184 44.91 31.45 -33.65
C ASN A 184 44.30 30.03 -33.63
N ILE A 185 44.79 29.18 -32.72
CA ILE A 185 44.30 27.80 -32.58
C ILE A 185 42.88 27.78 -31.97
N PHE A 186 42.58 28.74 -31.09
CA PHE A 186 41.24 28.91 -30.51
C PHE A 186 40.25 29.65 -31.42
N ASP A 187 40.69 30.12 -32.59
CA ASP A 187 39.91 30.96 -33.50
C ASP A 187 39.41 32.26 -32.83
N MET A 188 40.31 32.93 -32.12
CA MET A 188 40.07 34.18 -31.40
C MET A 188 40.74 35.37 -32.08
N PRO A 189 40.11 36.57 -32.06
CA PRO A 189 40.73 37.77 -32.60
C PRO A 189 41.99 38.18 -31.81
N THR A 190 42.92 38.81 -32.53
CA THR A 190 44.16 39.38 -31.96
C THR A 190 44.13 40.90 -32.08
N SER A 191 44.62 41.61 -31.06
CA SER A 191 44.65 43.09 -31.03
C SER A 191 45.86 43.69 -31.74
N THR A 192 46.90 42.88 -31.98
CA THR A 192 48.10 43.26 -32.72
C THR A 192 48.58 42.10 -33.59
N GLY A 193 49.35 42.41 -34.64
CA GLY A 193 49.77 41.46 -35.65
C GLY A 193 49.12 41.73 -37.01
N GLY A 194 49.48 40.94 -38.01
CA GLY A 194 48.89 40.92 -39.34
C GLY A 194 48.12 39.63 -39.60
N ASP A 195 48.02 39.26 -40.89
CA ASP A 195 47.22 38.13 -41.37
C ASP A 195 47.64 36.79 -40.73
N VAL A 196 46.63 35.93 -40.51
CA VAL A 196 46.78 34.56 -40.02
C VAL A 196 46.55 33.60 -41.20
N THR A 197 47.48 32.67 -41.41
CA THR A 197 47.35 31.57 -42.38
C THR A 197 47.58 30.24 -41.69
N SER A 198 46.99 29.15 -42.16
CA SER A 198 47.26 27.80 -41.66
C SER A 198 47.65 26.84 -42.78
N THR A 199 48.33 25.75 -42.42
CA THR A 199 48.54 24.62 -43.34
C THR A 199 47.20 23.96 -43.69
N GLU A 200 47.10 23.37 -44.88
CA GLU A 200 45.92 22.60 -45.27
C GLU A 200 45.63 21.48 -44.26
N GLY A 201 44.36 21.34 -43.85
CA GLY A 201 43.93 20.35 -42.86
C GLY A 201 44.20 20.70 -41.39
N ALA A 202 44.84 21.85 -41.08
CA ALA A 202 45.10 22.27 -39.71
C ALA A 202 43.81 22.43 -38.90
N THR A 203 43.72 21.72 -37.77
CA THR A 203 42.52 21.65 -36.93
C THR A 203 42.87 21.68 -35.45
N CYS A 204 42.10 22.44 -34.66
CA CYS A 204 42.09 22.28 -33.21
C CYS A 204 41.32 20.99 -32.88
N VAL A 205 42.06 19.91 -32.61
CA VAL A 205 41.51 18.55 -32.49
C VAL A 205 40.66 18.40 -31.25
N ALA A 206 41.18 18.87 -30.11
CA ALA A 206 40.44 18.87 -28.86
C ALA A 206 40.89 20.01 -27.96
N LYS A 207 39.98 20.54 -27.15
CA LYS A 207 40.30 21.58 -26.18
C LYS A 207 39.37 21.57 -24.98
N PHE A 208 39.84 22.18 -23.90
CA PHE A 208 38.97 22.72 -22.87
C PHE A 208 39.54 24.02 -22.33
N GLU A 209 38.65 24.83 -21.77
CA GLU A 209 38.98 26.02 -20.98
C GLU A 209 38.15 25.98 -19.69
N LYS A 210 38.81 26.20 -18.56
CA LYS A 210 38.17 26.20 -17.24
C LYS A 210 38.63 27.37 -16.42
N SER A 211 37.69 28.21 -16.00
CA SER A 211 37.94 29.19 -14.95
C SER A 211 37.89 28.53 -13.57
N ILE A 212 38.93 28.76 -12.76
CA ILE A 212 38.97 28.47 -11.34
C ILE A 212 38.54 29.74 -10.60
N LYS A 213 37.37 29.65 -9.94
CA LYS A 213 36.74 30.77 -9.22
C LYS A 213 36.91 30.60 -7.72
N GLY A 214 37.11 31.71 -7.02
CA GLY A 214 37.19 31.74 -5.56
C GLY A 214 38.45 31.12 -4.97
N SER A 215 38.74 31.45 -3.71
CA SER A 215 39.91 30.94 -3.00
C SER A 215 39.72 29.50 -2.56
N THR A 216 40.80 28.73 -2.61
CA THR A 216 40.88 27.39 -1.99
C THR A 216 41.20 27.45 -0.48
N ASN A 217 41.40 28.65 0.05
CA ASN A 217 41.76 28.91 1.46
C ASN A 217 43.00 28.11 1.91
N GLY A 218 43.99 28.01 1.03
CA GLY A 218 45.27 27.32 1.31
C GLY A 218 45.22 25.80 1.23
N LYS A 219 44.08 25.19 0.86
CA LYS A 219 43.92 23.74 0.74
C LYS A 219 44.04 23.28 -0.71
N TRP A 220 44.62 22.11 -0.94
CA TRP A 220 44.66 21.50 -2.26
C TRP A 220 43.28 21.04 -2.71
N ALA A 221 42.90 21.40 -3.93
CA ALA A 221 41.77 20.88 -4.68
C ALA A 221 42.27 20.02 -5.85
N SER A 222 41.42 19.14 -6.37
CA SER A 222 41.71 18.32 -7.55
C SER A 222 40.59 18.49 -8.56
N ASP A 223 40.94 18.64 -9.84
CA ASP A 223 39.99 18.63 -10.94
C ASP A 223 40.39 17.60 -12.00
N THR A 224 39.40 16.97 -12.61
CA THR A 224 39.56 16.14 -13.83
C THR A 224 38.62 16.72 -14.89
N ILE A 225 39.17 17.16 -16.01
CA ILE A 225 38.44 17.85 -17.06
C ILE A 225 38.56 17.05 -18.36
N ASN A 226 37.43 16.65 -18.93
CA ASN A 226 37.42 15.95 -20.21
C ASN A 226 37.77 16.91 -21.34
N PHE A 227 38.55 16.42 -22.30
CA PHE A 227 38.73 17.11 -23.57
C PHE A 227 37.44 17.08 -24.37
N VAL A 228 37.11 18.19 -25.01
CA VAL A 228 36.05 18.23 -26.03
C VAL A 228 36.73 18.08 -27.38
N TYR A 229 36.52 16.93 -28.02
CA TYR A 229 37.02 16.65 -29.36
C TYR A 229 36.11 17.28 -30.42
N ALA A 230 36.70 18.06 -31.32
CA ALA A 230 36.02 18.55 -32.52
C ALA A 230 35.92 17.45 -33.58
N ASP A 231 36.94 16.60 -33.65
CA ASP A 231 36.98 15.37 -34.44
C ASP A 231 37.80 14.31 -33.69
N GLU A 232 37.14 13.22 -33.29
CA GLU A 232 37.74 12.10 -32.55
C GLU A 232 38.75 11.29 -33.40
N ASN A 233 38.67 11.40 -34.73
CA ASN A 233 39.54 10.68 -35.67
C ASN A 233 40.71 11.53 -36.19
N ALA A 234 40.74 12.83 -35.90
CA ALA A 234 41.81 13.70 -36.34
C ALA A 234 43.15 13.31 -35.68
N SER A 235 44.24 13.34 -36.45
CA SER A 235 45.58 13.14 -35.91
C SER A 235 45.94 14.30 -34.97
N VAL A 236 46.64 13.98 -33.87
CA VAL A 236 47.23 14.98 -32.97
C VAL A 236 48.71 15.05 -33.28
N GLU A 237 49.26 16.25 -33.38
CA GLU A 237 50.71 16.47 -33.58
C GLU A 237 51.35 17.28 -32.45
N LYS A 238 50.56 18.11 -31.78
CA LYS A 238 51.02 19.05 -30.75
C LYS A 238 49.99 19.19 -29.63
N VAL A 239 50.50 19.46 -28.42
CA VAL A 239 49.73 19.79 -27.23
C VAL A 239 50.25 21.06 -26.60
N ASN A 240 49.35 21.79 -25.95
CA ASN A 240 49.72 22.80 -24.99
C ASN A 240 48.78 22.76 -23.79
N VAL A 241 49.34 23.03 -22.63
CA VAL A 241 48.63 23.16 -21.35
C VAL A 241 49.08 24.48 -20.75
N ILE A 242 48.14 25.30 -20.31
CA ILE A 242 48.41 26.59 -19.68
C ILE A 242 47.67 26.67 -18.35
N PHE A 243 48.42 26.98 -17.31
CA PHE A 243 47.89 27.39 -16.01
C PHE A 243 48.16 28.88 -15.82
N SER A 244 47.13 29.65 -15.51
CA SER A 244 47.20 31.10 -15.35
C SER A 244 46.59 31.53 -14.03
N ALA A 245 47.31 32.34 -13.26
CA ALA A 245 46.80 32.98 -12.05
C ALA A 245 45.82 34.14 -12.37
N THR A 246 45.68 34.52 -13.64
CA THR A 246 44.69 35.49 -14.14
C THR A 246 43.65 34.83 -15.04
N ASP A 247 42.61 35.59 -15.39
CA ASP A 247 41.76 35.30 -16.53
C ASP A 247 42.60 35.45 -17.81
N TYR A 248 43.04 34.30 -18.37
CA TYR A 248 44.11 34.25 -19.37
C TYR A 248 43.80 35.06 -20.64
N PHE A 249 42.58 34.93 -21.18
CA PHE A 249 42.14 35.69 -22.35
C PHE A 249 41.42 37.00 -21.99
N GLY A 250 41.27 37.31 -20.70
CA GLY A 250 40.56 38.45 -20.16
C GLY A 250 41.27 39.80 -20.34
N ASN A 251 40.62 40.86 -19.86
CA ASN A 251 41.18 42.21 -19.94
C ASN A 251 42.34 42.38 -18.95
N ARG A 252 43.52 42.74 -19.46
CA ARG A 252 44.75 42.98 -18.67
C ARG A 252 44.57 43.99 -17.52
N ASN A 253 43.66 44.95 -17.66
CA ASN A 253 43.39 45.94 -16.60
C ASN A 253 42.70 45.34 -15.38
N ASN A 254 42.10 44.15 -15.51
CA ASN A 254 41.45 43.45 -14.40
C ASN A 254 42.45 42.63 -13.56
N ILE A 255 43.74 42.62 -13.93
CA ILE A 255 44.75 41.84 -13.21
C ILE A 255 45.02 42.42 -11.83
N VAL A 256 44.88 41.56 -10.82
CA VAL A 256 45.05 41.90 -9.41
C VAL A 256 46.44 41.48 -8.94
N ASP A 257 47.21 42.43 -8.42
CA ASP A 257 48.57 42.19 -7.91
C ASP A 257 48.51 41.29 -6.65
N GLY A 258 49.28 40.22 -6.63
CA GLY A 258 49.37 39.26 -5.53
C GLY A 258 48.34 38.13 -5.52
N ASN A 259 47.39 38.08 -6.48
CA ASN A 259 46.59 36.87 -6.70
C ASN A 259 47.48 35.73 -7.23
N SER A 260 47.23 34.49 -6.79
CA SER A 260 48.10 33.37 -7.11
C SER A 260 47.38 32.04 -7.36
N LEU A 261 48.07 31.17 -8.10
CA LEU A 261 47.69 29.78 -8.38
C LEU A 261 48.92 28.90 -8.16
N THR A 262 48.80 27.88 -7.32
CA THR A 262 49.77 26.79 -7.19
C THR A 262 49.21 25.55 -7.88
N VAL A 263 50.04 24.82 -8.64
CA VAL A 263 49.63 23.65 -9.43
C VAL A 263 50.60 22.49 -9.23
N ASP A 264 50.06 21.28 -9.18
CA ASP A 264 50.80 20.03 -9.00
C ASP A 264 50.09 18.84 -9.69
N ASN A 265 50.76 17.69 -9.82
CA ASN A 265 50.23 16.40 -10.27
C ASN A 265 49.42 16.45 -11.58
N VAL A 266 49.89 17.20 -12.58
CA VAL A 266 49.23 17.32 -13.88
C VAL A 266 49.48 16.06 -14.71
N ARG A 267 48.40 15.38 -15.12
CA ARG A 267 48.50 14.17 -15.96
C ARG A 267 47.32 14.02 -16.90
N PHE A 268 47.57 13.38 -18.04
CA PHE A 268 46.53 12.96 -18.96
C PHE A 268 45.90 11.63 -18.52
N ILE A 269 44.60 11.48 -18.77
CA ILE A 269 43.80 10.31 -18.43
C ILE A 269 43.28 9.67 -19.73
N TYR A 270 43.42 8.36 -19.82
CA TYR A 270 42.98 7.55 -20.95
C TYR A 270 42.01 6.48 -20.43
N TYR A 271 40.77 6.51 -20.90
CA TYR A 271 39.74 5.59 -20.45
C TYR A 271 39.87 4.24 -21.16
N HIS A 272 39.82 3.17 -20.36
CA HIS A 272 39.90 1.78 -20.83
C HIS A 272 38.65 0.97 -20.41
N ALA A 273 37.50 1.64 -20.30
CA ALA A 273 36.22 1.03 -19.92
C ALA A 273 35.24 0.96 -21.11
N LEU A 274 34.22 0.10 -21.00
CA LEU A 274 33.04 0.15 -21.86
C LEU A 274 32.01 1.14 -21.31
N ASP A 275 31.25 1.75 -22.21
CA ASP A 275 30.09 2.59 -21.89
C ASP A 275 28.77 1.82 -22.03
N THR A 276 28.71 0.86 -22.96
CA THR A 276 27.58 -0.08 -23.10
C THR A 276 28.04 -1.51 -23.38
N LEU A 277 27.22 -2.48 -22.98
CA LEU A 277 27.38 -3.90 -23.29
C LEU A 277 26.01 -4.58 -23.41
N ALA A 278 25.80 -5.31 -24.50
CA ALA A 278 24.66 -6.22 -24.67
C ALA A 278 25.07 -7.49 -25.43
N THR A 279 24.16 -8.45 -25.52
CA THR A 279 24.39 -9.68 -26.28
C THR A 279 23.09 -10.28 -26.82
N THR A 280 23.22 -11.19 -27.78
CA THR A 280 22.14 -12.00 -28.33
C THR A 280 22.31 -13.48 -27.98
N ASP A 281 21.26 -14.26 -28.15
CA ASP A 281 21.34 -15.71 -28.15
C ASP A 281 21.94 -16.27 -29.46
N SER A 282 21.93 -17.60 -29.59
CA SER A 282 22.39 -18.35 -30.77
C SER A 282 21.48 -18.20 -32.00
N GLU A 283 20.35 -17.49 -31.90
CA GLU A 283 19.46 -17.17 -33.02
C GLU A 283 19.57 -15.70 -33.43
N GLY A 284 20.40 -14.92 -32.74
CA GLY A 284 20.59 -13.48 -32.99
C GLY A 284 19.53 -12.61 -32.30
N LYS A 285 18.73 -13.15 -31.39
CA LYS A 285 17.74 -12.40 -30.61
C LYS A 285 18.35 -11.85 -29.34
N ALA A 286 18.03 -10.59 -29.02
CA ALA A 286 18.55 -9.93 -27.82
C ALA A 286 18.19 -10.71 -26.54
N ILE A 287 19.18 -10.90 -25.66
CA ILE A 287 19.00 -11.51 -24.35
C ILE A 287 19.59 -10.62 -23.26
N ALA A 288 18.90 -10.56 -22.12
CA ALA A 288 19.36 -9.81 -20.99
C ALA A 288 20.58 -10.49 -20.34
N LEU A 289 21.57 -9.68 -19.97
CA LEU A 289 22.58 -10.08 -18.99
C LEU A 289 21.90 -10.38 -17.66
N ASN A 290 22.52 -11.22 -16.83
CA ASN A 290 22.03 -11.51 -15.48
C ASN A 290 21.86 -10.25 -14.60
N GLU A 291 22.58 -9.17 -14.90
CA GLU A 291 22.49 -7.87 -14.24
C GLU A 291 22.62 -6.72 -15.25
N LYS A 292 22.03 -5.55 -14.95
CA LYS A 292 22.18 -4.35 -15.77
C LYS A 292 23.66 -3.95 -15.86
N PHE A 293 24.14 -3.64 -17.06
CA PHE A 293 25.53 -3.24 -17.30
C PHE A 293 25.95 -2.06 -16.40
N ALA A 294 27.15 -2.17 -15.84
CA ALA A 294 27.86 -1.12 -15.12
C ALA A 294 29.35 -1.16 -15.52
N ALA A 295 29.96 0.02 -15.69
CA ALA A 295 31.32 0.14 -16.23
C ALA A 295 32.40 -0.51 -15.33
N ASP A 296 32.13 -0.62 -14.02
CA ASP A 296 32.96 -1.23 -12.99
C ASP A 296 32.63 -2.71 -12.71
N ARG A 297 31.68 -3.31 -13.44
CA ARG A 297 31.36 -4.74 -13.37
C ARG A 297 31.89 -5.47 -14.61
N TYR A 298 32.71 -6.48 -14.34
CA TYR A 298 33.50 -7.17 -15.36
C TYR A 298 33.01 -8.57 -15.74
N ASN A 299 32.08 -9.18 -14.99
CA ASN A 299 31.65 -10.56 -15.25
C ASN A 299 30.13 -10.65 -15.33
N TYR A 300 29.63 -11.29 -16.38
CA TYR A 300 28.21 -11.47 -16.66
C TYR A 300 27.91 -12.91 -17.08
N THR A 301 26.66 -13.32 -16.94
CA THR A 301 26.15 -14.62 -17.42
C THR A 301 24.85 -14.42 -18.18
N VAL A 302 24.54 -15.33 -19.11
CA VAL A 302 23.28 -15.34 -19.86
C VAL A 302 22.69 -16.74 -19.94
N ASN A 303 21.36 -16.83 -20.00
CA ASN A 303 20.64 -18.08 -20.19
C ASN A 303 20.43 -18.39 -21.67
N ALA A 304 21.53 -18.48 -22.43
CA ALA A 304 21.52 -18.81 -23.85
C ALA A 304 22.81 -19.54 -24.24
N MET A 305 22.79 -20.21 -25.39
CA MET A 305 23.97 -20.77 -26.03
C MET A 305 24.68 -19.70 -26.87
N TYR A 306 25.97 -19.89 -27.07
CA TYR A 306 26.78 -19.07 -27.98
C TYR A 306 26.90 -19.77 -29.35
N ASP A 307 26.72 -19.02 -30.42
CA ASP A 307 27.00 -19.45 -31.79
C ASP A 307 27.89 -18.40 -32.45
N ALA A 308 29.09 -18.80 -32.90
CA ALA A 308 30.09 -17.87 -33.44
C ALA A 308 29.63 -17.10 -34.69
N ASN A 309 28.67 -17.62 -35.45
CA ASN A 309 28.16 -17.00 -36.68
C ASN A 309 26.91 -16.14 -36.44
N LYS A 310 26.17 -16.38 -35.34
CA LYS A 310 24.87 -15.76 -35.08
C LYS A 310 24.86 -14.85 -33.85
N THR A 311 25.60 -15.20 -32.81
CA THR A 311 25.65 -14.42 -31.58
C THR A 311 26.41 -13.12 -31.80
N LYS A 312 25.76 -11.99 -31.48
CA LYS A 312 26.34 -10.65 -31.57
C LYS A 312 26.51 -10.09 -30.18
N VAL A 313 27.68 -9.49 -29.93
CA VAL A 313 28.00 -8.83 -28.66
C VAL A 313 28.27 -7.35 -28.94
N PRO A 314 27.23 -6.51 -29.09
CA PRO A 314 27.41 -5.08 -29.29
C PRO A 314 27.90 -4.38 -28.02
N TYR A 315 28.83 -3.43 -28.20
CA TYR A 315 29.38 -2.60 -27.12
C TYR A 315 29.81 -1.24 -27.68
N THR A 316 29.95 -0.26 -26.79
CA THR A 316 30.61 1.03 -27.07
C THR A 316 31.75 1.22 -26.08
N LYS A 317 32.92 1.64 -26.58
CA LYS A 317 34.07 1.99 -25.75
C LYS A 317 33.92 3.41 -25.20
N LYS A 318 34.42 3.65 -23.98
CA LYS A 318 34.39 4.98 -23.35
C LYS A 318 35.55 5.87 -23.81
N GLY A 319 36.73 5.29 -24.05
CA GLY A 319 37.91 6.05 -24.47
C GLY A 319 37.92 6.30 -25.98
N VAL A 320 38.18 7.54 -26.40
CA VAL A 320 38.21 7.98 -27.81
C VAL A 320 39.19 7.11 -28.60
N ALA A 321 40.42 6.99 -28.11
CA ALA A 321 41.48 6.21 -28.76
C ALA A 321 41.67 4.81 -28.18
N ALA A 322 40.77 4.33 -27.29
CA ALA A 322 40.88 2.99 -26.73
C ALA A 322 40.75 1.91 -27.82
N THR A 323 41.45 0.80 -27.64
CA THR A 323 41.37 -0.37 -28.53
C THR A 323 40.62 -1.52 -27.85
N VAL A 324 39.95 -2.36 -28.64
CA VAL A 324 39.15 -3.47 -28.12
C VAL A 324 39.46 -4.76 -28.87
N ASP A 325 39.85 -5.78 -28.12
CA ASP A 325 40.00 -7.16 -28.61
C ASP A 325 38.86 -8.03 -28.06
N THR A 326 38.33 -8.96 -28.86
CA THR A 326 37.32 -9.93 -28.39
C THR A 326 37.73 -11.36 -28.68
N LYS A 327 37.31 -12.29 -27.81
CA LYS A 327 37.52 -13.73 -28.02
C LYS A 327 36.43 -14.55 -27.32
N TYR A 328 36.10 -15.71 -27.89
CA TYR A 328 35.29 -16.73 -27.23
C TYR A 328 36.13 -17.96 -26.94
N ASP A 329 36.04 -18.48 -25.72
CA ASP A 329 36.68 -19.72 -25.31
C ASP A 329 35.61 -20.83 -25.23
N GLU A 330 35.68 -21.82 -26.13
CA GLU A 330 34.68 -22.89 -26.22
C GLU A 330 34.66 -23.82 -25.01
N ALA A 331 35.81 -24.07 -24.38
CA ALA A 331 35.93 -24.98 -23.24
C ALA A 331 35.26 -24.39 -21.99
N THR A 332 35.45 -23.09 -21.77
CA THR A 332 34.89 -22.37 -20.62
C THR A 332 33.53 -21.73 -20.91
N ARG A 333 33.21 -21.55 -22.21
CA ARG A 333 32.01 -20.87 -22.75
C ARG A 333 31.97 -19.39 -22.38
N VAL A 334 33.12 -18.74 -22.38
CA VAL A 334 33.28 -17.34 -21.97
C VAL A 334 33.66 -16.48 -23.16
N PHE A 335 32.83 -15.47 -23.45
CA PHE A 335 33.16 -14.39 -24.38
C PHE A 335 33.85 -13.27 -23.60
N SER A 336 35.06 -12.89 -24.00
CA SER A 336 35.86 -11.84 -23.37
C SER A 336 35.97 -10.61 -24.28
N ILE A 337 35.85 -9.42 -23.70
CA ILE A 337 36.04 -8.12 -24.35
C ILE A 337 37.14 -7.39 -23.58
N ILE A 338 38.28 -7.16 -24.21
CA ILE A 338 39.48 -6.60 -23.61
C ILE A 338 39.62 -5.19 -24.14
N VAL A 339 39.42 -4.19 -23.28
CA VAL A 339 39.52 -2.76 -23.62
C VAL A 339 40.85 -2.23 -23.10
N LYS A 340 41.68 -1.69 -23.97
CA LYS A 340 42.97 -1.07 -23.63
C LYS A 340 42.89 0.43 -23.89
N GLY A 341 43.31 1.23 -22.91
CA GLY A 341 43.51 2.67 -23.12
C GLY A 341 44.60 2.88 -24.17
N GLU A 342 44.64 4.05 -24.80
CA GLU A 342 45.70 4.35 -25.77
C GLU A 342 47.09 4.35 -25.12
N ASP A 343 47.16 4.63 -23.82
CA ASP A 343 48.36 4.63 -22.99
C ASP A 343 48.72 3.26 -22.40
N TYR A 344 48.04 2.19 -22.82
CA TYR A 344 48.36 0.83 -22.38
C TYR A 344 49.72 0.39 -22.91
N ASP A 345 50.60 0.07 -21.97
CA ASP A 345 51.87 -0.58 -22.24
C ASP A 345 52.09 -1.68 -21.20
N ALA A 346 52.46 -2.88 -21.64
CA ALA A 346 52.55 -4.05 -20.77
C ALA A 346 53.63 -3.93 -19.68
N VAL A 347 54.61 -3.04 -19.85
CA VAL A 347 55.73 -2.85 -18.93
C VAL A 347 55.52 -1.61 -18.07
N ASN A 348 55.19 -0.48 -18.71
CA ASN A 348 55.20 0.84 -18.08
C ASN A 348 53.83 1.29 -17.57
N ASN A 349 52.73 0.76 -18.13
CA ASN A 349 51.37 1.06 -17.69
C ASN A 349 50.42 -0.15 -17.84
N PRO A 350 50.71 -1.28 -17.16
CA PRO A 350 49.94 -2.51 -17.31
C PRO A 350 48.51 -2.41 -16.77
N SER A 351 48.19 -1.34 -16.01
CA SER A 351 46.87 -1.10 -15.44
C SER A 351 45.86 -0.47 -16.40
N ALA A 352 46.28 0.06 -17.56
CA ALA A 352 45.40 0.72 -18.52
C ALA A 352 44.59 -0.27 -19.38
N ILE A 353 44.03 -1.30 -18.76
CA ILE A 353 43.28 -2.38 -19.40
C ILE A 353 42.11 -2.83 -18.53
N SER A 354 40.96 -3.08 -19.15
CA SER A 354 39.81 -3.75 -18.54
C SER A 354 39.42 -4.98 -19.34
N THR A 355 38.95 -6.04 -18.69
CA THR A 355 38.40 -7.22 -19.37
C THR A 355 36.99 -7.49 -18.87
N TYR A 356 36.01 -7.47 -19.78
CA TYR A 356 34.62 -7.82 -19.52
C TYR A 356 34.34 -9.23 -20.05
N THR A 357 33.56 -10.03 -19.33
CA THR A 357 33.26 -11.42 -19.69
C THR A 357 31.76 -11.72 -19.68
N ILE A 358 31.32 -12.59 -20.59
CA ILE A 358 29.96 -13.14 -20.65
C ILE A 358 30.05 -14.67 -20.73
N LYS A 359 29.52 -15.37 -19.72
CA LYS A 359 29.44 -16.85 -19.71
C LYS A 359 28.09 -17.34 -20.27
N TYR A 360 28.15 -18.23 -21.27
CA TYR A 360 26.98 -18.85 -21.92
C TYR A 360 26.71 -20.27 -21.39
N LYS A 361 25.49 -20.79 -21.64
CA LYS A 361 25.03 -22.14 -21.23
C LYS A 361 25.49 -23.24 -22.20
N LYS A 362 25.55 -24.49 -21.71
CA LYS A 362 25.72 -25.68 -22.58
C LYS A 362 24.40 -26.09 -23.27
N PRO A 363 24.47 -26.79 -24.43
CA PRO A 363 23.29 -27.39 -25.03
C PRO A 363 22.52 -28.31 -24.08
N ALA A 364 21.20 -28.35 -24.21
CA ALA A 364 20.36 -29.21 -23.40
C ALA A 364 20.56 -30.69 -23.79
N PRO A 365 20.72 -31.61 -22.82
CA PRO A 365 20.65 -33.05 -23.10
C PRO A 365 19.26 -33.43 -23.65
N THR A 366 19.20 -34.42 -24.54
CA THR A 366 17.97 -34.89 -25.20
C THR A 366 17.61 -36.31 -24.77
N LEU A 367 16.38 -36.73 -25.04
CA LEU A 367 16.00 -38.15 -25.03
C LEU A 367 16.45 -38.82 -26.33
N THR A 368 17.12 -39.97 -26.22
CA THR A 368 17.51 -40.83 -27.34
C THR A 368 16.50 -41.95 -27.59
N SER A 369 15.60 -42.22 -26.62
CA SER A 369 14.46 -43.14 -26.74
C SER A 369 13.34 -42.71 -25.78
N LEU A 370 12.08 -42.87 -26.20
CA LEU A 370 10.88 -42.72 -25.37
C LEU A 370 9.83 -43.74 -25.84
N VAL A 371 9.42 -44.63 -24.94
CA VAL A 371 8.41 -45.66 -25.18
C VAL A 371 7.29 -45.49 -24.15
N VAL A 372 6.04 -45.49 -24.62
CA VAL A 372 4.82 -45.42 -23.77
C VAL A 372 3.85 -46.52 -24.20
N ALA A 373 3.42 -47.37 -23.27
CA ALA A 373 2.49 -48.49 -23.51
C ALA A 373 2.93 -49.39 -24.69
N GLY A 374 4.23 -49.68 -24.78
CA GLY A 374 4.83 -50.49 -25.85
C GLY A 374 4.98 -49.80 -27.21
N LYS A 375 4.51 -48.56 -27.37
CA LYS A 375 4.70 -47.75 -28.58
C LYS A 375 5.91 -46.82 -28.42
N GLU A 376 6.84 -46.88 -29.36
CA GLU A 376 7.98 -45.97 -29.42
C GLU A 376 7.57 -44.62 -30.04
N PHE A 377 7.88 -43.53 -29.33
CA PHE A 377 7.58 -42.16 -29.73
C PHE A 377 8.82 -41.40 -30.19
N ILE A 378 9.98 -41.69 -29.59
CA ILE A 378 11.27 -41.17 -30.02
C ILE A 378 12.15 -42.35 -30.41
N SER A 379 12.57 -42.36 -31.67
CA SER A 379 13.70 -43.14 -32.17
C SER A 379 14.83 -42.18 -32.55
N ALA A 380 16.08 -42.66 -32.53
CA ALA A 380 17.26 -41.83 -32.75
C ALA A 380 17.13 -40.94 -34.02
N GLY A 381 17.22 -39.62 -33.85
CA GLY A 381 17.25 -38.64 -34.95
C GLY A 381 15.97 -37.83 -35.21
N LYS A 382 15.01 -37.78 -34.29
CA LYS A 382 13.82 -36.89 -34.38
C LYS A 382 13.78 -35.87 -33.25
N ASP A 383 13.32 -34.65 -33.55
CA ASP A 383 13.27 -33.48 -32.64
C ASP A 383 11.88 -33.23 -32.03
N ASP A 384 10.93 -34.15 -32.22
CA ASP A 384 9.56 -34.00 -31.70
C ASP A 384 9.56 -33.96 -30.17
N LYS A 385 8.80 -33.02 -29.60
CA LYS A 385 8.68 -32.80 -28.15
C LYS A 385 7.27 -32.99 -27.61
N ASN A 386 6.28 -33.16 -28.47
CA ASN A 386 4.87 -33.29 -28.08
C ASN A 386 4.26 -34.53 -28.74
N PHE A 387 3.66 -35.39 -27.92
CA PHE A 387 3.11 -36.68 -28.35
C PHE A 387 1.72 -36.91 -27.77
N THR A 388 0.94 -37.79 -28.40
CA THR A 388 -0.38 -38.24 -27.91
C THR A 388 -0.41 -39.75 -27.77
N ALA A 389 -0.84 -40.22 -26.60
CA ALA A 389 -1.02 -41.63 -26.27
C ALA A 389 -2.50 -41.95 -25.98
N ASN A 390 -2.95 -43.14 -26.37
CA ASN A 390 -4.31 -43.61 -26.10
C ASN A 390 -4.38 -44.27 -24.70
N GLY A 391 -5.52 -44.14 -24.02
CA GLY A 391 -5.74 -44.75 -22.70
C GLY A 391 -5.36 -43.85 -21.51
N LYS A 392 -5.28 -44.46 -20.31
CA LYS A 392 -4.87 -43.83 -19.05
C LYS A 392 -3.33 -43.89 -18.90
N TYR A 393 -2.75 -42.96 -18.15
CA TYR A 393 -1.32 -43.02 -17.81
C TYR A 393 -1.03 -44.16 -16.82
N ASN A 394 0.01 -44.94 -17.12
CA ASN A 394 0.60 -45.92 -16.22
C ASN A 394 2.12 -45.68 -16.18
N ALA A 395 2.69 -45.46 -14.99
CA ALA A 395 4.10 -45.13 -14.83
C ALA A 395 5.02 -46.28 -15.27
N ASP A 396 4.60 -47.52 -15.02
CA ASP A 396 5.38 -48.73 -15.35
C ASP A 396 5.50 -48.97 -16.87
N GLU A 397 4.67 -48.29 -17.66
CA GLU A 397 4.64 -48.40 -19.12
C GLU A 397 5.43 -47.29 -19.82
N VAL A 398 6.09 -46.41 -19.07
CA VAL A 398 6.93 -45.33 -19.60
C VAL A 398 8.40 -45.66 -19.39
N SER A 399 9.16 -45.73 -20.48
CA SER A 399 10.62 -45.88 -20.42
C SER A 399 11.31 -44.91 -21.39
N TYR A 400 12.50 -44.46 -21.01
CA TYR A 400 13.28 -43.50 -21.80
C TYR A 400 14.79 -43.68 -21.60
N LYS A 401 15.58 -43.15 -22.53
CA LYS A 401 17.05 -43.04 -22.45
C LYS A 401 17.49 -41.62 -22.79
N THR A 402 18.55 -41.13 -22.16
CA THR A 402 19.09 -39.79 -22.38
C THR A 402 20.32 -39.80 -23.30
N SER A 403 20.69 -38.65 -23.84
CA SER A 403 21.91 -38.45 -24.63
C SER A 403 23.17 -38.26 -23.77
N SER A 404 23.01 -38.06 -22.47
CA SER A 404 24.09 -37.91 -21.50
C SER A 404 23.81 -38.73 -20.24
N GLU A 405 24.82 -39.42 -19.72
CA GLU A 405 24.76 -40.20 -18.47
C GLU A 405 24.63 -39.32 -17.23
N THR A 406 25.07 -38.05 -17.31
CA THR A 406 24.93 -37.08 -16.22
C THR A 406 23.62 -36.30 -16.25
N ALA A 407 22.77 -36.52 -17.26
CA ALA A 407 21.50 -35.83 -17.39
C ALA A 407 20.54 -36.26 -16.27
N LYS A 408 19.93 -35.26 -15.63
CA LYS A 408 18.86 -35.42 -14.66
C LYS A 408 17.53 -35.40 -15.40
N VAL A 409 16.69 -36.41 -15.13
CA VAL A 409 15.34 -36.52 -15.71
C VAL A 409 14.31 -36.40 -14.61
N ASN A 410 13.41 -35.42 -14.75
CA ASN A 410 12.27 -35.24 -13.88
C ASN A 410 10.99 -35.51 -14.66
N THR A 411 10.15 -36.40 -14.15
CA THR A 411 8.84 -36.69 -14.72
C THR A 411 7.73 -36.16 -13.83
N SER A 412 6.69 -35.60 -14.43
CA SER A 412 5.50 -35.11 -13.73
C SER A 412 4.27 -35.45 -14.55
N TYR A 413 3.26 -36.07 -13.94
CA TYR A 413 1.98 -36.36 -14.59
C TYR A 413 0.85 -35.56 -13.96
N ASP A 414 0.17 -34.78 -14.80
CA ASP A 414 -1.05 -34.09 -14.45
C ASP A 414 -2.26 -34.95 -14.86
N LYS A 415 -2.96 -35.49 -13.86
CA LYS A 415 -4.14 -36.34 -14.01
C LYS A 415 -5.34 -35.61 -14.64
N VAL A 416 -5.42 -34.30 -14.46
CA VAL A 416 -6.55 -33.46 -14.90
C VAL A 416 -6.39 -33.11 -16.38
N THR A 417 -5.20 -32.65 -16.78
CA THR A 417 -4.93 -32.36 -18.20
C THR A 417 -4.57 -33.62 -18.99
N GLY A 418 -4.28 -34.73 -18.30
CA GLY A 418 -3.80 -35.97 -18.90
C GLY A 418 -2.39 -35.83 -19.47
N LYS A 419 -1.57 -34.88 -18.98
CA LYS A 419 -0.24 -34.60 -19.55
C LYS A 419 0.88 -35.15 -18.67
N LEU A 420 1.73 -35.99 -19.26
CA LEU A 420 3.03 -36.35 -18.71
C LEU A 420 4.09 -35.41 -19.28
N THR A 421 4.81 -34.72 -18.40
CA THR A 421 5.95 -33.87 -18.73
C THR A 421 7.24 -34.57 -18.30
N ILE A 422 8.19 -34.71 -19.22
CA ILE A 422 9.53 -35.23 -18.97
C ILE A 422 10.52 -34.10 -19.23
N THR A 423 11.19 -33.65 -18.18
CA THR A 423 12.19 -32.58 -18.21
C THR A 423 13.57 -33.19 -18.13
N VAL A 424 14.45 -32.85 -19.07
CA VAL A 424 15.82 -33.37 -19.18
C VAL A 424 16.79 -32.20 -19.11
N GLU A 425 17.67 -32.22 -18.13
CA GLU A 425 18.63 -31.15 -17.86
C GLU A 425 19.94 -31.67 -17.26
N ASP A 426 20.97 -30.84 -17.23
CA ASP A 426 22.26 -31.13 -16.62
C ASP A 426 22.86 -29.81 -16.08
N GLU A 427 23.87 -29.86 -15.22
CA GLU A 427 24.44 -28.67 -14.57
C GLU A 427 24.97 -27.65 -15.59
N GLU A 428 24.51 -26.41 -15.50
CA GLU A 428 24.85 -25.34 -16.45
C GLU A 428 24.34 -25.55 -17.89
N SER A 429 23.41 -26.48 -18.16
CA SER A 429 22.73 -26.59 -19.48
C SER A 429 21.49 -25.74 -19.62
N MET A 430 21.04 -25.62 -20.86
CA MET A 430 19.64 -25.42 -21.21
C MET A 430 18.81 -26.66 -20.80
N THR A 431 17.49 -26.50 -20.69
CA THR A 431 16.57 -27.58 -20.32
C THR A 431 15.75 -28.02 -21.55
N ASN A 432 15.55 -29.33 -21.72
CA ASN A 432 14.63 -29.88 -22.71
C ASN A 432 13.37 -30.43 -22.04
N VAL A 433 12.21 -30.17 -22.64
CA VAL A 433 10.92 -30.64 -22.12
C VAL A 433 10.20 -31.43 -23.20
N TYR A 434 9.75 -32.63 -22.83
CA TYR A 434 8.93 -33.51 -23.65
C TYR A 434 7.56 -33.67 -22.99
N THR A 435 6.48 -33.60 -23.76
CA THR A 435 5.11 -33.69 -23.28
C THR A 435 4.36 -34.81 -23.98
N ILE A 436 3.69 -35.67 -23.21
CA ILE A 436 2.81 -36.74 -23.71
C ILE A 436 1.40 -36.49 -23.17
N THR A 437 0.41 -36.37 -24.06
CA THR A 437 -1.01 -36.19 -23.69
C THR A 437 -1.75 -37.53 -23.79
N PHE A 438 -2.47 -37.92 -22.74
CA PHE A 438 -3.25 -39.14 -22.63
C PHE A 438 -4.75 -38.84 -22.80
N ASN A 439 -5.41 -39.59 -23.68
CA ASN A 439 -6.84 -39.38 -23.99
C ASN A 439 -7.80 -39.83 -22.87
N GLY A 440 -7.39 -40.75 -21.99
CA GLY A 440 -8.22 -41.28 -20.87
C GLY A 440 -8.09 -40.51 -19.56
N LYS A 441 -8.18 -39.18 -19.56
CA LYS A 441 -8.06 -38.33 -18.35
C LYS A 441 -9.21 -38.56 -17.34
N GLU A 442 -8.97 -38.34 -16.05
CA GLU A 442 -10.03 -38.40 -15.02
C GLU A 442 -10.88 -37.12 -15.04
N LYS A 443 -12.21 -37.25 -14.87
CA LYS A 443 -13.09 -36.09 -14.63
C LYS A 443 -12.95 -35.67 -13.16
N VAL A 444 -12.66 -34.40 -12.91
CA VAL A 444 -12.68 -33.82 -11.58
C VAL A 444 -14.13 -33.72 -11.07
N ALA A 445 -14.32 -33.73 -9.75
CA ALA A 445 -15.63 -33.51 -9.16
C ALA A 445 -16.03 -32.03 -9.32
N PHE A 446 -17.29 -31.78 -9.69
CA PHE A 446 -17.79 -30.43 -9.97
C PHE A 446 -18.73 -29.92 -8.86
N TYR A 447 -18.83 -28.59 -8.74
CA TYR A 447 -19.88 -27.89 -7.97
C TYR A 447 -21.07 -27.46 -8.84
N GLN A 448 -20.86 -27.28 -10.15
CA GLN A 448 -21.92 -26.99 -11.12
C GLN A 448 -21.99 -28.11 -12.15
N ILE A 449 -23.11 -28.26 -12.85
CA ILE A 449 -23.21 -29.23 -13.94
C ILE A 449 -22.58 -28.60 -15.20
N PRO A 450 -21.51 -29.18 -15.77
CA PRO A 450 -20.95 -28.67 -17.01
C PRO A 450 -21.99 -28.66 -18.15
N ASN A 451 -22.01 -27.58 -18.95
CA ASN A 451 -22.94 -27.36 -20.06
C ASN A 451 -24.43 -27.44 -19.66
N ALA A 452 -24.79 -27.01 -18.45
CA ALA A 452 -26.19 -26.91 -18.02
C ALA A 452 -26.86 -25.56 -18.35
N ASP A 453 -26.08 -24.64 -18.91
CA ASP A 453 -26.54 -23.50 -19.70
C ASP A 453 -26.89 -23.90 -21.15
N PHE A 454 -26.53 -25.11 -21.59
CA PHE A 454 -26.86 -25.67 -22.91
C PHE A 454 -26.30 -24.88 -24.10
N GLU A 455 -25.18 -24.19 -23.92
CA GLU A 455 -24.53 -23.42 -24.98
C GLU A 455 -23.65 -24.28 -25.89
N ASN A 456 -23.10 -25.39 -25.37
CA ASN A 456 -22.18 -26.24 -26.09
C ASN A 456 -22.89 -27.39 -26.82
N TRP A 457 -22.76 -27.41 -28.15
CA TRP A 457 -23.40 -28.40 -29.04
C TRP A 457 -22.37 -29.00 -30.00
N GLY A 458 -22.45 -30.31 -30.21
CA GLY A 458 -21.80 -30.98 -31.34
C GLY A 458 -22.56 -30.74 -32.64
N GLU A 459 -22.17 -31.40 -33.74
CA GLU A 459 -22.84 -31.23 -35.03
C GLU A 459 -24.33 -31.58 -34.98
N THR A 460 -24.73 -32.58 -34.16
CA THR A 460 -26.09 -33.11 -34.12
C THR A 460 -26.62 -33.46 -32.72
N ALA A 461 -25.84 -33.22 -31.67
CA ALA A 461 -26.20 -33.60 -30.29
C ALA A 461 -25.65 -32.62 -29.26
N LEU A 462 -26.18 -32.66 -28.05
CA LEU A 462 -25.59 -31.96 -26.90
C LEU A 462 -24.15 -32.45 -26.71
N ALA A 463 -23.21 -31.51 -26.61
CA ALA A 463 -21.83 -31.83 -26.27
C ALA A 463 -21.67 -31.86 -24.75
N GLU A 464 -20.64 -32.56 -24.28
CA GLU A 464 -20.14 -32.49 -22.90
C GLU A 464 -21.19 -32.79 -21.80
N THR A 465 -21.01 -33.92 -21.11
CA THR A 465 -21.73 -34.29 -19.85
C THR A 465 -23.18 -34.72 -20.00
N TRP A 466 -23.97 -34.13 -20.89
CA TRP A 466 -25.35 -34.54 -21.15
C TRP A 466 -25.44 -35.63 -22.21
N ASN A 467 -26.37 -36.55 -21.99
CA ASN A 467 -26.61 -37.72 -22.82
C ASN A 467 -28.10 -37.85 -23.14
N SER A 468 -28.42 -38.17 -24.39
CA SER A 468 -29.75 -38.62 -24.80
C SER A 468 -29.67 -39.97 -25.52
N PHE A 469 -30.64 -40.29 -26.36
CA PHE A 469 -30.80 -41.61 -26.97
C PHE A 469 -29.63 -42.01 -27.87
N GLU A 470 -28.87 -41.07 -28.44
CA GLU A 470 -27.64 -41.32 -29.20
C GLU A 470 -26.57 -42.08 -28.40
N SER A 471 -26.64 -41.97 -27.07
CA SER A 471 -25.73 -42.64 -26.13
C SER A 471 -26.35 -43.88 -25.48
N ALA A 472 -27.55 -44.29 -25.90
CA ALA A 472 -28.31 -45.32 -25.20
C ALA A 472 -27.59 -46.68 -25.16
N THR A 473 -27.83 -47.42 -24.08
CA THR A 473 -27.38 -48.80 -23.91
C THR A 473 -28.57 -49.74 -23.71
N GLY A 474 -28.33 -51.04 -23.51
CA GLY A 474 -29.37 -52.04 -23.30
C GLY A 474 -29.77 -52.82 -24.56
N LYS A 475 -30.69 -53.76 -24.39
CA LYS A 475 -31.10 -54.75 -25.41
C LYS A 475 -31.63 -54.11 -26.70
N TYR A 476 -32.27 -52.95 -26.60
CA TYR A 476 -32.87 -52.22 -27.72
C TYR A 476 -32.10 -50.96 -28.12
N ALA A 477 -30.86 -50.78 -27.66
CA ALA A 477 -30.02 -49.63 -28.01
C ALA A 477 -29.82 -49.44 -29.53
N SER A 478 -29.81 -50.53 -30.31
CA SER A 478 -29.72 -50.46 -31.77
C SER A 478 -30.89 -49.72 -32.45
N PHE A 479 -31.99 -49.49 -31.73
CA PHE A 479 -33.15 -48.73 -32.19
C PHE A 479 -33.14 -47.26 -31.73
N ALA A 480 -32.06 -46.79 -31.09
CA ALA A 480 -31.93 -45.42 -30.60
C ALA A 480 -32.23 -44.35 -31.67
N SER A 481 -31.84 -44.57 -32.93
CA SER A 481 -32.05 -43.63 -34.03
C SER A 481 -33.53 -43.37 -34.37
N PHE A 482 -34.46 -44.23 -33.92
CA PHE A 482 -35.90 -44.01 -34.09
C PHE A 482 -36.50 -43.10 -33.00
N SER A 483 -35.81 -42.98 -31.87
CA SER A 483 -36.23 -42.22 -30.69
C SER A 483 -36.10 -40.70 -30.90
N PRO A 484 -36.82 -39.86 -30.13
CA PRO A 484 -36.69 -38.41 -30.24
C PRO A 484 -35.32 -37.93 -29.75
N MET A 485 -34.63 -37.11 -30.55
CA MET A 485 -33.34 -36.51 -30.19
C MET A 485 -33.55 -35.08 -29.66
N PRO A 486 -32.66 -34.58 -28.78
CA PRO A 486 -32.68 -33.18 -28.35
C PRO A 486 -32.50 -32.23 -29.54
N GLU A 487 -33.21 -31.10 -29.50
CA GLU A 487 -33.14 -30.05 -30.52
C GLU A 487 -32.55 -28.77 -29.92
N LYS A 488 -31.64 -28.15 -30.66
CA LYS A 488 -31.10 -26.83 -30.33
C LYS A 488 -32.13 -25.75 -30.66
N ILE A 489 -32.42 -24.89 -29.70
CA ILE A 489 -33.40 -23.79 -29.83
C ILE A 489 -32.82 -22.47 -29.30
N ASP A 490 -33.51 -21.36 -29.55
CA ASP A 490 -33.22 -20.11 -28.85
C ASP A 490 -33.68 -20.23 -27.38
N GLY A 491 -32.74 -20.02 -26.46
CA GLY A 491 -32.91 -20.11 -25.02
C GLY A 491 -33.60 -18.88 -24.40
N PHE A 492 -33.70 -18.90 -23.07
CA PHE A 492 -33.92 -17.70 -22.25
C PHE A 492 -32.69 -16.77 -22.35
N GLU A 493 -31.48 -17.34 -22.31
CA GLU A 493 -30.20 -16.70 -22.61
C GLU A 493 -29.46 -17.59 -23.62
N GLY A 494 -29.06 -17.07 -24.78
CA GLY A 494 -28.30 -17.86 -25.77
C GLY A 494 -29.08 -19.06 -26.34
N TYR A 495 -28.52 -20.26 -26.22
CA TYR A 495 -29.07 -21.50 -26.74
C TYR A 495 -29.70 -22.35 -25.64
N GLY A 496 -30.93 -22.82 -25.88
CA GLY A 496 -31.60 -23.80 -25.03
C GLY A 496 -31.67 -25.19 -25.65
N VAL A 497 -32.16 -26.15 -24.86
CA VAL A 497 -32.48 -27.51 -25.32
C VAL A 497 -33.99 -27.73 -25.34
N ARG A 498 -34.48 -28.31 -26.43
CA ARG A 498 -35.84 -28.87 -26.54
C ARG A 498 -35.78 -30.40 -26.56
N ILE A 499 -36.56 -31.05 -25.71
CA ILE A 499 -36.83 -32.48 -25.78
C ILE A 499 -38.30 -32.73 -26.09
N LYS A 500 -38.59 -33.78 -26.86
CA LYS A 500 -39.95 -34.09 -27.33
C LYS A 500 -40.32 -35.54 -27.08
N SER A 501 -41.58 -35.79 -26.74
CA SER A 501 -42.13 -37.16 -26.75
C SER A 501 -42.56 -37.56 -28.16
N LYS A 502 -42.45 -38.84 -28.50
CA LYS A 502 -42.71 -39.35 -29.86
C LYS A 502 -43.43 -40.70 -29.82
N ASP A 503 -44.36 -40.87 -30.76
CA ASP A 503 -45.00 -42.16 -31.04
C ASP A 503 -44.07 -43.03 -31.89
N LEU A 504 -43.61 -44.16 -31.36
CA LEU A 504 -42.79 -45.13 -32.09
C LEU A 504 -43.63 -46.28 -32.67
N GLY A 505 -44.96 -46.19 -32.62
CA GLY A 505 -45.89 -47.24 -33.05
C GLY A 505 -46.06 -48.38 -32.04
N LEU A 506 -44.97 -48.81 -31.39
CA LEU A 506 -44.99 -49.82 -30.32
C LEU A 506 -45.21 -49.22 -28.94
N ALA A 507 -44.70 -48.01 -28.71
CA ALA A 507 -44.79 -47.30 -27.45
C ALA A 507 -44.62 -45.79 -27.67
N TYR A 508 -45.07 -44.99 -26.70
CA TYR A 508 -44.71 -43.58 -26.64
C TYR A 508 -43.37 -43.47 -25.91
N ALA A 509 -42.39 -42.87 -26.56
CA ALA A 509 -41.08 -42.58 -25.98
C ALA A 509 -41.07 -41.14 -25.49
N ASN A 510 -40.73 -40.94 -24.21
CA ASN A 510 -40.57 -39.60 -23.66
C ASN A 510 -39.29 -38.98 -24.22
N GLY A 511 -39.31 -37.65 -24.43
CA GLY A 511 -38.05 -36.92 -24.59
C GLY A 511 -37.28 -37.01 -23.27
N ASN A 512 -35.96 -37.24 -23.34
CA ASN A 512 -35.15 -37.54 -22.17
C ASN A 512 -33.70 -37.08 -22.36
N ILE A 513 -33.14 -36.40 -21.37
CA ILE A 513 -31.71 -36.09 -21.25
C ILE A 513 -31.22 -36.40 -19.83
N THR A 514 -29.98 -36.83 -19.69
CA THR A 514 -29.38 -37.13 -18.38
C THR A 514 -27.88 -36.91 -18.33
N THR A 515 -27.31 -36.64 -17.15
CA THR A 515 -25.85 -36.68 -16.90
C THR A 515 -25.33 -38.11 -16.72
N GLY A 516 -26.23 -39.08 -16.62
CA GLY A 516 -25.94 -40.52 -16.63
C GLY A 516 -25.96 -41.11 -18.04
N ARG A 517 -26.43 -42.36 -18.17
CA ARG A 517 -26.74 -43.02 -19.43
C ARG A 517 -28.23 -43.28 -19.55
N ILE A 518 -28.75 -43.19 -20.77
CA ILE A 518 -30.08 -43.71 -21.12
C ILE A 518 -30.00 -45.22 -21.29
N ASN A 519 -30.94 -45.96 -20.69
CA ASN A 519 -31.07 -47.40 -20.85
C ASN A 519 -32.31 -47.74 -21.69
N MET A 520 -32.17 -48.63 -22.67
CA MET A 520 -33.23 -49.13 -23.55
C MET A 520 -33.31 -50.66 -23.40
N GLY A 521 -33.83 -51.11 -22.27
CA GLY A 521 -33.90 -52.53 -21.88
C GLY A 521 -35.15 -53.25 -22.38
N ASP A 522 -36.30 -52.58 -22.45
CA ASP A 522 -37.61 -53.17 -22.78
C ASP A 522 -38.50 -52.25 -23.64
N THR A 523 -39.43 -52.83 -24.38
CA THR A 523 -40.43 -52.08 -25.16
C THR A 523 -41.59 -51.53 -24.31
N ASN A 524 -41.78 -52.01 -23.09
CA ASN A 524 -42.68 -51.44 -22.10
C ASN A 524 -42.03 -50.22 -21.44
N PRO A 525 -42.53 -48.99 -21.67
CA PRO A 525 -41.89 -47.78 -21.15
C PRO A 525 -41.69 -47.74 -19.64
N ALA A 526 -42.55 -48.43 -18.87
CA ALA A 526 -42.51 -48.42 -17.41
C ALA A 526 -41.53 -49.44 -16.80
N ASP A 527 -40.90 -50.30 -17.60
CA ASP A 527 -39.96 -51.31 -17.10
C ASP A 527 -38.71 -50.66 -16.48
N VAL A 528 -38.24 -51.21 -15.36
CA VAL A 528 -37.06 -50.68 -14.63
C VAL A 528 -35.78 -50.73 -15.46
N SER A 529 -35.70 -51.64 -16.44
CA SER A 529 -34.57 -51.73 -17.37
C SER A 529 -34.50 -50.56 -18.37
N ASN A 530 -35.49 -49.66 -18.37
CA ASN A 530 -35.49 -48.41 -19.14
C ASN A 530 -35.08 -47.18 -18.33
N TYR A 531 -34.77 -47.32 -17.04
CA TYR A 531 -34.44 -46.17 -16.19
C TYR A 531 -33.07 -45.59 -16.56
N ASN A 532 -32.96 -44.26 -16.51
CA ASN A 532 -31.66 -43.59 -16.63
C ASN A 532 -30.79 -44.03 -15.47
N PHE A 533 -29.48 -44.13 -15.66
CA PHE A 533 -28.59 -44.54 -14.57
C PHE A 533 -27.19 -43.94 -14.65
N THR A 534 -26.54 -43.79 -13.51
CA THR A 534 -25.12 -43.46 -13.43
C THR A 534 -24.27 -44.66 -13.83
N TYR A 535 -23.45 -44.54 -14.87
CA TYR A 535 -22.56 -45.60 -15.35
C TYR A 535 -21.09 -45.33 -14.95
N LEU A 536 -20.68 -45.87 -13.81
CA LEU A 536 -19.37 -45.60 -13.19
C LEU A 536 -18.15 -45.99 -14.04
N ASN A 537 -18.31 -46.95 -14.96
CA ASN A 537 -17.22 -47.41 -15.84
C ASN A 537 -17.06 -46.54 -17.10
N ASP A 538 -17.90 -45.52 -17.25
CA ASP A 538 -17.86 -44.61 -18.37
C ASP A 538 -17.86 -43.16 -17.89
N ILE A 539 -16.81 -42.45 -18.31
CA ILE A 539 -16.60 -41.06 -17.95
C ILE A 539 -17.68 -40.15 -18.51
N ASN A 540 -18.36 -40.53 -19.61
CA ASN A 540 -19.47 -39.77 -20.16
C ASN A 540 -20.82 -40.18 -19.56
N GLY A 541 -20.90 -41.35 -18.93
CA GLY A 541 -22.11 -41.86 -18.29
C GLY A 541 -22.19 -41.60 -16.80
N SER A 542 -21.25 -40.84 -16.23
CA SER A 542 -21.24 -40.49 -14.82
C SER A 542 -20.71 -39.07 -14.61
N LEU A 543 -21.24 -38.39 -13.60
CA LEU A 543 -20.82 -37.06 -13.20
C LEU A 543 -20.31 -37.09 -11.75
N PRO A 544 -18.99 -37.20 -11.53
CA PRO A 544 -18.40 -36.99 -10.22
C PRO A 544 -18.78 -35.62 -9.67
N PHE A 545 -19.18 -35.57 -8.40
CA PHE A 545 -19.77 -34.38 -7.80
C PHE A 545 -19.21 -34.14 -6.40
N THR A 546 -18.94 -32.87 -6.06
CA THR A 546 -18.40 -32.49 -4.74
C THR A 546 -19.27 -31.45 -4.03
N GLY A 547 -20.34 -31.00 -4.67
CA GLY A 547 -21.24 -30.00 -4.10
C GLY A 547 -22.22 -30.57 -3.09
N THR A 548 -22.63 -29.72 -2.16
CA THR A 548 -23.78 -29.90 -1.27
C THR A 548 -24.75 -28.73 -1.51
N PRO A 549 -25.45 -28.70 -2.67
CA PRO A 549 -26.32 -27.58 -3.06
C PRO A 549 -27.56 -27.47 -2.17
N ASP A 550 -28.03 -26.25 -1.97
CA ASP A 550 -29.27 -25.97 -1.22
C ASP A 550 -30.51 -26.04 -2.12
N ALA A 551 -30.37 -25.62 -3.37
CA ALA A 551 -31.41 -25.67 -4.38
C ALA A 551 -30.81 -25.79 -5.79
N PHE A 552 -31.66 -25.94 -6.80
CA PHE A 552 -31.33 -25.62 -8.18
C PHE A 552 -32.41 -24.72 -8.78
N GLU A 553 -32.03 -23.94 -9.78
CA GLU A 553 -32.93 -23.14 -10.61
C GLU A 553 -32.81 -23.59 -12.06
N VAL A 554 -33.90 -23.52 -12.82
CA VAL A 554 -33.92 -23.77 -14.27
C VAL A 554 -35.00 -22.90 -14.92
N TYR A 555 -34.72 -22.34 -16.09
CA TYR A 555 -35.75 -21.72 -16.91
C TYR A 555 -36.36 -22.79 -17.80
N ALA A 556 -37.69 -22.84 -17.82
CA ALA A 556 -38.40 -23.82 -18.62
C ALA A 556 -39.71 -23.27 -19.19
N ARG A 557 -40.13 -23.86 -20.30
CA ARG A 557 -41.49 -23.74 -20.84
C ARG A 557 -41.93 -25.10 -21.37
N PHE A 558 -43.22 -25.37 -21.32
CA PHE A 558 -43.76 -26.70 -21.62
C PHE A 558 -45.03 -26.58 -22.47
N ALA A 559 -44.99 -27.20 -23.65
CA ALA A 559 -46.12 -27.35 -24.54
C ALA A 559 -46.66 -28.79 -24.42
N PRO A 560 -47.84 -29.01 -23.81
CA PRO A 560 -48.40 -30.35 -23.65
C PRO A 560 -48.83 -30.93 -25.01
N GLY A 561 -48.57 -32.22 -25.20
CA GLY A 561 -48.99 -32.99 -26.37
C GLY A 561 -50.30 -33.74 -26.16
N THR A 562 -50.37 -34.97 -26.64
CA THR A 562 -51.53 -35.87 -26.52
C THR A 562 -51.27 -36.96 -25.49
N ALA A 563 -52.14 -37.06 -24.49
CA ALA A 563 -52.14 -38.13 -23.51
C ALA A 563 -52.52 -39.49 -24.14
N LYS A 564 -51.89 -40.58 -23.67
CA LYS A 564 -52.22 -41.95 -24.04
C LYS A 564 -53.56 -42.41 -23.45
N ASN A 565 -53.84 -41.99 -22.21
CA ASN A 565 -55.07 -42.31 -21.49
C ASN A 565 -55.73 -41.02 -21.00
N GLU A 566 -57.07 -40.99 -20.99
CA GLU A 566 -57.84 -39.89 -20.42
C GLU A 566 -57.49 -39.67 -18.94
N GLY A 567 -57.39 -38.41 -18.51
CA GLY A 567 -57.02 -38.03 -17.13
C GLY A 567 -55.51 -38.03 -16.83
N THR A 568 -54.65 -38.36 -17.80
CA THR A 568 -53.19 -38.25 -17.64
C THR A 568 -52.78 -36.78 -17.46
N VAL A 569 -52.00 -36.49 -16.42
CA VAL A 569 -51.42 -35.16 -16.20
C VAL A 569 -50.23 -34.96 -17.14
N LEU A 570 -50.27 -33.89 -17.94
CA LEU A 570 -49.20 -33.51 -18.86
C LEU A 570 -48.34 -32.42 -18.21
N GLN A 571 -47.10 -32.78 -17.88
CA GLN A 571 -46.13 -31.88 -17.25
C GLN A 571 -44.72 -32.43 -17.49
N GLY A 572 -43.75 -31.55 -17.72
CA GLY A 572 -42.34 -31.91 -17.72
C GLY A 572 -41.81 -32.17 -16.30
N ARG A 573 -40.64 -32.79 -16.20
CA ARG A 573 -39.90 -32.94 -14.93
C ARG A 573 -38.43 -32.64 -15.14
N VAL A 574 -37.83 -31.91 -14.21
CA VAL A 574 -36.38 -31.86 -14.00
C VAL A 574 -36.09 -32.38 -12.60
N GLN A 575 -35.19 -33.36 -12.49
CA GLN A 575 -34.84 -34.03 -11.24
C GLN A 575 -33.33 -34.18 -11.12
N LEU A 576 -32.81 -33.82 -9.95
CA LEU A 576 -31.40 -33.94 -9.61
C LEU A 576 -31.25 -34.82 -8.37
N ILE A 577 -30.37 -35.81 -8.44
CA ILE A 577 -30.12 -36.77 -7.37
C ILE A 577 -28.63 -36.84 -7.09
N VAL A 578 -28.23 -36.49 -5.87
CA VAL A 578 -26.86 -36.71 -5.37
C VAL A 578 -26.83 -38.07 -4.68
N HIS A 579 -25.86 -38.90 -5.03
CA HIS A 579 -25.75 -40.27 -4.52
C HIS A 579 -24.30 -40.73 -4.32
N GLY A 580 -24.09 -41.80 -3.55
CA GLY A 580 -22.79 -42.44 -3.35
C GLY A 580 -22.26 -43.20 -4.59
N GLU A 581 -21.13 -43.90 -4.46
CA GLU A 581 -20.46 -44.62 -5.58
C GLU A 581 -21.22 -45.91 -5.99
N VAL A 582 -22.41 -45.75 -6.58
CA VAL A 582 -23.23 -46.85 -7.13
C VAL A 582 -23.83 -46.47 -8.48
N ALA A 583 -24.26 -47.47 -9.25
CA ALA A 583 -25.02 -47.28 -10.48
C ALA A 583 -26.48 -46.89 -10.16
N TYR A 584 -26.67 -45.65 -9.70
CA TYR A 584 -27.96 -45.13 -9.24
C TYR A 584 -28.93 -44.89 -10.41
N HIS A 585 -30.22 -45.15 -10.22
CA HIS A 585 -31.25 -45.01 -11.25
C HIS A 585 -32.20 -43.82 -11.00
N ASP A 586 -32.71 -43.26 -12.09
CA ASP A 586 -33.88 -42.38 -12.11
C ASP A 586 -34.94 -42.94 -13.09
N PRO A 587 -36.13 -43.36 -12.62
CA PRO A 587 -36.59 -43.39 -11.22
C PRO A 587 -35.76 -44.27 -10.26
N GLU A 588 -35.84 -43.95 -8.97
CA GLU A 588 -35.11 -44.64 -7.90
C GLU A 588 -35.61 -46.08 -7.69
N LEU A 589 -34.66 -47.03 -7.59
CA LEU A 589 -34.94 -48.41 -7.18
C LEU A 589 -34.92 -48.53 -5.65
N SER A 590 -35.77 -49.39 -5.08
CA SER A 590 -35.96 -49.47 -3.62
C SER A 590 -34.69 -49.86 -2.86
N GLU A 591 -33.84 -50.68 -3.45
CA GLU A 591 -32.54 -51.11 -2.90
C GLU A 591 -31.48 -49.99 -2.89
N GLN A 592 -31.72 -48.87 -3.58
CA GLN A 592 -30.76 -47.77 -3.71
C GLN A 592 -30.96 -46.66 -2.68
N ALA A 593 -32.02 -46.72 -1.87
CA ALA A 593 -32.38 -45.67 -0.90
C ALA A 593 -31.22 -45.31 0.06
N ALA A 594 -30.41 -46.28 0.48
CA ALA A 594 -29.25 -46.05 1.37
C ALA A 594 -28.10 -45.27 0.69
N ASN A 595 -28.07 -45.22 -0.64
CA ASN A 595 -27.04 -44.52 -1.41
C ASN A 595 -27.47 -43.09 -1.79
N LYS A 596 -28.74 -42.75 -1.61
CA LYS A 596 -29.26 -41.41 -1.88
C LYS A 596 -28.78 -40.44 -0.81
N ILE A 597 -28.06 -39.40 -1.22
CA ILE A 597 -27.58 -38.35 -0.32
C ILE A 597 -28.57 -37.19 -0.29
N ALA A 598 -29.00 -36.75 -1.47
CA ALA A 598 -29.97 -35.68 -1.61
C ALA A 598 -30.75 -35.77 -2.93
N SER A 599 -31.92 -35.16 -2.98
CA SER A 599 -32.61 -34.94 -4.24
C SER A 599 -33.43 -33.67 -4.25
N ALA A 600 -33.59 -33.09 -5.44
CA ALA A 600 -34.49 -31.98 -5.72
C ALA A 600 -35.24 -32.29 -7.03
N SER A 601 -36.50 -31.87 -7.13
CA SER A 601 -37.32 -32.08 -8.33
C SER A 601 -38.29 -30.92 -8.52
N VAL A 602 -38.54 -30.55 -9.78
CA VAL A 602 -39.58 -29.60 -10.17
C VAL A 602 -40.46 -30.22 -11.26
N LEU A 603 -41.77 -30.03 -11.13
CA LEU A 603 -42.76 -30.36 -12.15
C LEU A 603 -43.10 -29.09 -12.93
N ILE A 604 -43.11 -29.21 -14.26
CA ILE A 604 -43.22 -28.06 -15.18
C ILE A 604 -44.57 -28.17 -15.89
N PRO A 605 -45.61 -27.44 -15.44
CA PRO A 605 -46.92 -27.46 -16.08
C PRO A 605 -46.90 -26.69 -17.41
N ALA A 606 -48.00 -26.76 -18.15
CA ALA A 606 -48.18 -26.01 -19.39
C ALA A 606 -47.88 -24.51 -19.20
N THR A 607 -46.83 -24.04 -19.85
CA THR A 607 -46.29 -22.69 -19.68
C THR A 607 -45.72 -22.24 -21.01
N ALA A 608 -46.21 -21.13 -21.56
CA ALA A 608 -45.78 -20.63 -22.87
C ALA A 608 -44.50 -19.79 -22.78
N ASP A 609 -44.38 -18.97 -21.74
CA ASP A 609 -43.24 -18.09 -21.51
C ASP A 609 -42.15 -18.79 -20.70
N TRP A 610 -40.88 -18.42 -20.94
CA TRP A 610 -39.77 -18.87 -20.11
C TRP A 610 -40.01 -18.50 -18.64
N THR A 611 -40.18 -19.52 -17.80
CA THR A 611 -40.47 -19.35 -16.38
C THR A 611 -39.38 -20.02 -15.55
N LYS A 612 -38.92 -19.33 -14.50
CA LYS A 612 -37.93 -19.88 -13.57
C LYS A 612 -38.59 -20.82 -12.57
N PHE A 613 -38.11 -22.05 -12.50
CA PHE A 613 -38.50 -23.04 -11.49
C PHE A 613 -37.35 -23.30 -10.53
N THR A 614 -37.66 -23.40 -9.24
CA THR A 614 -36.66 -23.64 -8.18
C THR A 614 -36.98 -24.94 -7.44
N GLY A 615 -36.05 -25.90 -7.48
CA GLY A 615 -36.13 -27.16 -6.72
C GLY A 615 -35.21 -27.12 -5.51
N LYS A 616 -35.75 -27.29 -4.29
CA LYS A 616 -34.94 -27.34 -3.06
C LYS A 616 -34.44 -28.76 -2.81
N PHE A 617 -33.16 -28.91 -2.45
CA PHE A 617 -32.61 -30.21 -2.09
C PHE A 617 -33.12 -30.67 -0.73
N SER A 618 -33.58 -31.90 -0.69
CA SER A 618 -33.88 -32.63 0.54
C SER A 618 -32.78 -33.64 0.79
N TYR A 619 -32.08 -33.50 1.91
CA TYR A 619 -30.98 -34.38 2.32
C TYR A 619 -31.50 -35.50 3.21
N THR A 620 -31.00 -36.71 2.99
CA THR A 620 -31.41 -37.92 3.74
C THR A 620 -30.61 -38.13 5.02
N GLY A 621 -29.42 -37.53 5.11
CA GLY A 621 -28.42 -37.78 6.15
C GLY A 621 -27.43 -38.91 5.82
N ASN A 622 -27.56 -39.55 4.65
CA ASN A 622 -26.58 -40.52 4.18
C ASN A 622 -25.28 -39.82 3.72
N GLU A 623 -24.14 -40.46 3.95
CA GLU A 623 -22.81 -39.94 3.58
C GLU A 623 -22.06 -40.94 2.67
N SER A 624 -21.14 -40.45 1.85
CA SER A 624 -20.29 -41.28 1.00
C SER A 624 -18.93 -40.61 0.77
N GLY A 625 -17.85 -41.41 0.71
CA GLY A 625 -16.49 -40.92 0.44
C GLY A 625 -16.29 -40.43 -1.00
N LYS A 626 -17.12 -40.87 -1.93
CA LYS A 626 -17.26 -40.30 -3.29
C LYS A 626 -18.73 -40.10 -3.62
N GLN A 627 -19.03 -39.01 -4.31
CA GLN A 627 -20.40 -38.66 -4.66
C GLN A 627 -20.52 -38.40 -6.16
N TYR A 628 -21.71 -38.63 -6.67
CA TYR A 628 -22.09 -38.44 -8.07
C TYR A 628 -23.43 -37.72 -8.14
N LEU A 629 -23.65 -36.98 -9.22
CA LEU A 629 -24.90 -36.29 -9.50
C LEU A 629 -25.56 -36.86 -10.76
N LEU A 630 -26.74 -37.46 -10.58
CA LEU A 630 -27.62 -37.86 -11.66
C LEU A 630 -28.69 -36.78 -11.84
N ALA A 631 -28.51 -35.94 -12.86
CA ALA A 631 -29.53 -34.99 -13.30
C ALA A 631 -30.27 -35.59 -14.50
N SER A 632 -31.59 -35.47 -14.53
CA SER A 632 -32.45 -35.96 -15.59
C SER A 632 -33.57 -34.98 -15.87
N ALA A 633 -33.92 -34.82 -17.15
CA ALA A 633 -35.12 -34.11 -17.56
C ALA A 633 -35.94 -34.94 -18.53
N THR A 634 -37.26 -34.93 -18.36
CA THR A 634 -38.19 -35.70 -19.20
C THR A 634 -39.46 -34.93 -19.51
N THR A 635 -40.03 -35.16 -20.69
CA THR A 635 -41.29 -34.55 -21.13
C THR A 635 -42.52 -35.02 -20.34
N ASN A 636 -42.43 -36.14 -19.63
CA ASN A 636 -43.47 -36.60 -18.70
C ASN A 636 -42.85 -37.45 -17.57
N PRO A 637 -43.15 -37.20 -16.28
CA PRO A 637 -42.66 -38.04 -15.20
C PRO A 637 -43.17 -39.49 -15.24
N VAL A 638 -44.29 -39.74 -15.93
CA VAL A 638 -44.85 -41.07 -16.15
C VAL A 638 -44.35 -41.59 -17.51
N PRO A 639 -43.58 -42.69 -17.54
CA PRO A 639 -43.03 -43.23 -18.79
C PRO A 639 -44.12 -43.62 -19.80
N GLY A 640 -44.01 -43.11 -21.03
CA GLY A 640 -44.92 -43.45 -22.14
C GLY A 640 -46.35 -42.94 -22.00
N ALA A 641 -46.57 -41.95 -21.13
CA ALA A 641 -47.89 -41.42 -20.83
C ALA A 641 -48.43 -40.48 -21.91
N SER A 642 -47.58 -39.90 -22.75
CA SER A 642 -47.97 -38.91 -23.75
C SER A 642 -47.00 -38.86 -24.93
N LYS A 643 -47.49 -38.35 -26.06
CA LYS A 643 -46.72 -38.07 -27.27
C LYS A 643 -46.85 -36.61 -27.68
N ASP A 644 -45.92 -36.09 -28.47
CA ASP A 644 -45.89 -34.73 -29.00
C ASP A 644 -45.74 -33.62 -27.94
N ASP A 645 -45.42 -33.96 -26.70
CA ASP A 645 -45.02 -32.99 -25.68
C ASP A 645 -43.71 -32.34 -26.06
N GLN A 646 -43.54 -31.06 -25.72
CA GLN A 646 -42.27 -30.35 -25.88
C GLN A 646 -41.90 -29.69 -24.55
N LEU A 647 -40.72 -30.04 -24.04
CA LEU A 647 -40.11 -29.41 -22.88
C LEU A 647 -38.87 -28.67 -23.33
N ASP A 648 -38.86 -27.37 -23.13
CA ASP A 648 -37.72 -26.51 -23.40
C ASP A 648 -37.07 -26.14 -22.06
N LEU A 649 -35.75 -26.24 -22.00
CA LEU A 649 -34.95 -25.98 -20.80
C LEU A 649 -33.79 -25.06 -21.15
N ASP A 650 -33.47 -24.19 -20.20
CA ASP A 650 -32.31 -23.32 -20.29
C ASP A 650 -31.80 -22.93 -18.89
N ASN A 651 -30.51 -22.60 -18.81
CA ASN A 651 -29.86 -21.93 -17.70
C ASN A 651 -30.07 -22.64 -16.34
N LEU A 652 -29.82 -23.95 -16.30
CA LEU A 652 -29.92 -24.76 -15.09
C LEU A 652 -28.70 -24.51 -14.19
N LYS A 653 -28.94 -24.07 -12.95
CA LYS A 653 -27.88 -23.71 -11.99
C LYS A 653 -28.13 -24.34 -10.62
N LEU A 654 -27.06 -24.85 -10.02
CA LEU A 654 -27.07 -25.25 -8.61
C LEU A 654 -26.84 -24.02 -7.72
N ILE A 655 -27.63 -23.89 -6.65
CA ILE A 655 -27.62 -22.75 -5.73
C ILE A 655 -27.02 -23.17 -4.40
N TYR A 656 -26.02 -22.41 -3.94
CA TYR A 656 -25.33 -22.57 -2.67
C TYR A 656 -25.49 -21.29 -1.85
N TYR A 657 -26.28 -21.33 -0.78
CA TYR A 657 -26.54 -20.14 0.02
C TYR A 657 -25.32 -19.79 0.88
N HIS A 658 -24.89 -18.55 0.79
CA HIS A 658 -23.77 -18.00 1.56
C HIS A 658 -24.20 -16.82 2.46
N THR A 659 -25.48 -16.76 2.83
CA THR A 659 -26.04 -15.70 3.72
C THR A 659 -26.43 -16.25 5.10
N LEU A 660 -26.67 -15.36 6.05
CA LEU A 660 -27.26 -15.70 7.35
C LEU A 660 -28.78 -15.70 7.29
N LYS A 661 -29.42 -16.52 8.14
CA LYS A 661 -30.86 -16.54 8.41
C LYS A 661 -31.23 -15.73 9.65
N SER A 662 -30.30 -15.57 10.59
CA SER A 662 -30.49 -14.75 11.80
C SER A 662 -29.15 -14.31 12.37
N LEU A 663 -29.14 -13.15 13.03
CA LEU A 663 -27.99 -12.60 13.76
C LEU A 663 -28.45 -11.93 15.06
N THR A 664 -27.76 -12.24 16.16
CA THR A 664 -28.00 -11.65 17.50
C THR A 664 -26.67 -11.51 18.25
N THR A 665 -26.61 -10.60 19.23
CA THR A 665 -25.43 -10.42 20.09
C THR A 665 -25.79 -10.02 21.52
N THR A 666 -24.83 -10.15 22.44
CA THR A 666 -24.94 -9.75 23.85
C THR A 666 -23.94 -8.66 24.23
N ASP A 667 -24.14 -8.01 25.38
CA ASP A 667 -23.14 -7.15 26.01
C ASP A 667 -22.04 -7.97 26.71
N SER A 668 -21.14 -7.26 27.39
CA SER A 668 -20.07 -7.82 28.22
C SER A 668 -20.58 -8.43 29.55
N GLU A 669 -21.88 -8.38 29.83
CA GLU A 669 -22.52 -9.04 30.98
C GLU A 669 -23.36 -10.25 30.57
N GLY A 670 -23.49 -10.50 29.25
CA GLY A 670 -24.26 -11.59 28.68
C GLY A 670 -25.73 -11.27 28.40
N ASN A 671 -26.16 -10.01 28.55
CA ASN A 671 -27.53 -9.58 28.25
C ASN A 671 -27.70 -9.32 26.76
N ALA A 672 -28.86 -9.69 26.20
CA ALA A 672 -29.16 -9.45 24.79
C ALA A 672 -29.25 -7.96 24.47
N ILE A 673 -28.65 -7.54 23.35
CA ILE A 673 -28.71 -6.16 22.86
C ILE A 673 -29.36 -6.14 21.49
N ALA A 674 -30.18 -5.12 21.25
CA ALA A 674 -30.69 -4.83 19.93
C ALA A 674 -29.56 -4.35 19.00
N LEU A 675 -29.53 -4.92 17.79
CA LEU A 675 -28.85 -4.29 16.66
C LEU A 675 -29.55 -2.95 16.35
N ASN A 676 -28.83 -2.02 15.73
CA ASN A 676 -29.41 -0.74 15.28
C ASN A 676 -30.65 -0.90 14.38
N GLU A 677 -30.77 -2.04 13.69
CA GLU A 677 -31.93 -2.39 12.86
C GLU A 677 -32.29 -3.87 13.03
N LYS A 678 -33.54 -4.23 12.74
CA LYS A 678 -33.97 -5.63 12.72
C LYS A 678 -33.20 -6.37 11.62
N PHE A 679 -32.66 -7.55 11.93
CA PHE A 679 -31.91 -8.36 10.97
C PHE A 679 -32.69 -8.58 9.65
N ALA A 680 -32.00 -8.33 8.53
CA ALA A 680 -32.42 -8.64 7.18
C ALA A 680 -31.28 -9.35 6.44
N GLU A 681 -31.60 -10.34 5.59
CA GLU A 681 -30.58 -11.18 4.94
C GLU A 681 -29.63 -10.38 4.03
N ASP A 682 -30.13 -9.28 3.45
CA ASP A 682 -29.44 -8.35 2.56
C ASP A 682 -28.81 -7.14 3.27
N CYS A 683 -28.91 -7.06 4.61
CA CYS A 683 -28.23 -6.05 5.41
C CYS A 683 -26.97 -6.65 6.06
N TYR A 684 -25.82 -6.09 5.69
CA TYR A 684 -24.50 -6.62 6.03
C TYR A 684 -23.75 -5.85 7.12
N ASN A 685 -24.23 -4.68 7.55
CA ASN A 685 -23.52 -3.85 8.50
C ASN A 685 -24.44 -3.41 9.63
N TYR A 686 -24.06 -3.73 10.86
CA TYR A 686 -24.82 -3.43 12.07
C TYR A 686 -23.94 -2.68 13.07
N THR A 687 -24.59 -1.97 13.99
CA THR A 687 -23.95 -1.31 15.13
C THR A 687 -24.70 -1.64 16.41
N VAL A 688 -23.99 -1.65 17.55
CA VAL A 688 -24.57 -1.89 18.87
C VAL A 688 -24.01 -0.93 19.92
N ASP A 689 -24.86 -0.55 20.87
CA ASP A 689 -24.51 0.30 22.01
C ASP A 689 -23.90 -0.50 23.18
N ALA A 690 -22.80 -1.22 22.91
CA ALA A 690 -22.01 -1.90 23.94
C ALA A 690 -20.55 -2.06 23.54
N VAL A 691 -19.73 -2.42 24.54
CA VAL A 691 -18.33 -2.80 24.35
C VAL A 691 -18.24 -4.30 24.12
N TYR A 692 -17.39 -4.70 23.18
CA TYR A 692 -17.06 -6.10 22.95
C TYR A 692 -16.06 -6.60 23.99
N ASP A 693 -16.37 -7.70 24.65
CA ASP A 693 -15.45 -8.46 25.51
C ASP A 693 -15.32 -9.87 24.93
N ALA A 694 -14.12 -10.24 24.46
CA ALA A 694 -13.87 -11.52 23.81
C ALA A 694 -14.24 -12.75 24.67
N ASN A 695 -14.28 -12.61 26.00
CA ASN A 695 -14.60 -13.70 26.92
C ASN A 695 -16.07 -13.74 27.33
N LYS A 696 -16.85 -12.68 27.06
CA LYS A 696 -18.22 -12.53 27.61
C LYS A 696 -19.25 -12.21 26.55
N THR A 697 -18.90 -11.42 25.53
CA THR A 697 -19.79 -11.09 24.42
C THR A 697 -20.04 -12.31 23.56
N LYS A 698 -21.30 -12.68 23.37
CA LYS A 698 -21.70 -13.82 22.57
C LYS A 698 -22.44 -13.36 21.30
N VAL A 699 -21.81 -13.57 20.16
CA VAL A 699 -22.46 -13.42 18.85
C VAL A 699 -23.07 -14.75 18.44
N SER A 700 -24.38 -14.77 18.19
CA SER A 700 -25.12 -15.98 17.80
C SER A 700 -25.80 -15.80 16.45
N TYR A 701 -25.63 -16.75 15.54
CA TYR A 701 -26.15 -16.70 14.19
C TYR A 701 -26.60 -18.08 13.69
N ASN A 702 -27.49 -18.10 12.69
CA ASN A 702 -27.84 -19.30 11.94
C ASN A 702 -27.48 -19.06 10.47
N LYS A 703 -26.72 -19.97 9.86
CA LYS A 703 -26.42 -19.94 8.42
C LYS A 703 -27.62 -20.42 7.60
N LYS A 704 -27.82 -19.85 6.40
CA LYS A 704 -28.88 -20.26 5.47
C LYS A 704 -28.49 -21.53 4.69
N GLY A 705 -27.24 -21.60 4.24
CA GLY A 705 -26.72 -22.75 3.49
C GLY A 705 -26.37 -23.93 4.40
N ILE A 706 -26.80 -25.13 4.01
CA ILE A 706 -26.63 -26.36 4.81
C ILE A 706 -25.14 -26.67 5.04
N ALA A 707 -24.33 -26.57 3.98
CA ALA A 707 -22.90 -26.83 3.99
C ALA A 707 -22.05 -25.55 3.94
N ALA A 708 -22.64 -24.36 4.12
CA ALA A 708 -21.89 -23.12 4.21
C ALA A 708 -20.94 -23.14 5.41
N THR A 709 -19.75 -22.57 5.25
CA THR A 709 -18.76 -22.41 6.33
C THR A 709 -18.80 -20.99 6.86
N VAL A 710 -18.47 -20.81 8.14
CA VAL A 710 -18.49 -19.48 8.78
C VAL A 710 -17.21 -19.25 9.54
N ASP A 711 -16.48 -18.20 9.18
CA ASP A 711 -15.35 -17.68 9.94
C ASP A 711 -15.80 -16.43 10.71
N THR A 712 -15.29 -16.25 11.93
CA THR A 712 -15.55 -15.03 12.70
C THR A 712 -14.26 -14.40 13.18
N LYS A 713 -14.23 -13.07 13.26
CA LYS A 713 -13.08 -12.31 13.75
C LYS A 713 -13.53 -11.00 14.36
N TYR A 714 -12.95 -10.64 15.51
CA TYR A 714 -13.02 -9.29 16.04
C TYR A 714 -11.73 -8.53 15.71
N ASP A 715 -11.86 -7.30 15.24
CA ASP A 715 -10.75 -6.38 15.02
C ASP A 715 -10.80 -5.25 16.06
N GLU A 716 -9.82 -5.23 16.97
CA GLU A 716 -9.80 -4.29 18.10
C GLU A 716 -9.63 -2.82 17.66
N ALA A 717 -8.89 -2.57 16.57
CA ALA A 717 -8.61 -1.22 16.09
C ALA A 717 -9.87 -0.57 15.51
N THR A 718 -10.64 -1.35 14.74
CA THR A 718 -11.88 -0.89 14.11
C THR A 718 -13.13 -1.14 14.96
N ARG A 719 -13.01 -1.98 16.00
CA ARG A 719 -14.11 -2.48 16.87
C ARG A 719 -15.18 -3.24 16.10
N MET A 720 -14.81 -3.88 14.99
CA MET A 720 -15.73 -4.63 14.15
C MET A 720 -15.62 -6.12 14.42
N PHE A 721 -16.76 -6.74 14.69
CA PHE A 721 -16.92 -8.20 14.66
C PHE A 721 -17.43 -8.62 13.29
N SER A 722 -16.61 -9.33 12.53
CA SER A 722 -16.93 -9.84 11.20
C SER A 722 -17.37 -11.30 11.27
N ILE A 723 -18.42 -11.62 10.53
CA ILE A 723 -18.93 -12.97 10.28
C ILE A 723 -18.87 -13.20 8.77
N ILE A 724 -17.98 -14.07 8.35
CA ILE A 724 -17.70 -14.35 6.94
C ILE A 724 -18.33 -15.69 6.62
N VAL A 725 -19.42 -15.67 5.86
CA VAL A 725 -20.16 -16.86 5.44
C VAL A 725 -19.75 -17.21 4.01
N LYS A 726 -19.18 -18.40 3.82
CA LYS A 726 -18.76 -18.92 2.51
C LYS A 726 -19.71 -20.04 2.10
N GLY A 727 -20.22 -19.96 0.87
CA GLY A 727 -20.98 -21.05 0.25
C GLY A 727 -20.13 -22.32 0.18
N ASN A 728 -20.77 -23.48 0.03
CA ASN A 728 -20.03 -24.73 -0.11
C ASN A 728 -19.18 -24.76 -1.39
N ASP A 729 -19.58 -24.00 -2.41
CA ASP A 729 -18.90 -23.80 -3.69
C ASP A 729 -17.92 -22.60 -3.70
N TYR A 730 -17.59 -22.03 -2.54
CA TYR A 730 -16.62 -20.94 -2.45
C TYR A 730 -15.22 -21.43 -2.78
N ASP A 731 -14.61 -20.79 -3.78
CA ASP A 731 -13.22 -20.93 -4.14
C ASP A 731 -12.66 -19.56 -4.51
N ALA A 732 -11.54 -19.17 -3.91
CA ALA A 732 -11.03 -17.81 -4.03
C ALA A 732 -10.62 -17.44 -5.47
N GLN A 733 -10.36 -18.44 -6.32
CA GLN A 733 -9.93 -18.26 -7.71
C GLN A 733 -11.08 -18.42 -8.69
N SER A 734 -11.88 -19.47 -8.55
CA SER A 734 -12.89 -19.89 -9.52
C SER A 734 -14.31 -19.44 -9.20
N ASN A 735 -14.62 -19.13 -7.93
CA ASN A 735 -15.93 -18.61 -7.52
C ASN A 735 -15.83 -17.65 -6.32
N PRO A 736 -15.14 -16.50 -6.49
CA PRO A 736 -14.91 -15.56 -5.40
C PRO A 736 -16.18 -14.87 -4.90
N SER A 737 -17.29 -14.94 -5.64
CA SER A 737 -18.58 -14.33 -5.30
C SER A 737 -19.40 -15.12 -4.28
N ALA A 738 -19.09 -16.39 -4.02
CA ALA A 738 -19.85 -17.25 -3.10
C ALA A 738 -19.53 -16.96 -1.62
N ILE A 739 -19.52 -15.69 -1.23
CA ILE A 739 -19.16 -15.22 0.11
C ILE A 739 -19.98 -13.99 0.49
N SER A 740 -20.44 -13.94 1.74
CA SER A 740 -21.03 -12.73 2.35
C SER A 740 -20.33 -12.42 3.66
N THR A 741 -20.09 -11.13 3.92
CA THR A 741 -19.49 -10.66 5.18
C THR A 741 -20.47 -9.77 5.91
N TYR A 742 -20.86 -10.17 7.12
CA TYR A 742 -21.66 -9.37 8.04
C TYR A 742 -20.74 -8.73 9.08
N THR A 743 -20.95 -7.47 9.43
CA THR A 743 -20.18 -6.76 10.45
C THR A 743 -21.06 -6.22 11.56
N ILE A 744 -20.56 -6.26 12.79
CA ILE A 744 -21.15 -5.57 13.95
C ILE A 744 -20.08 -4.64 14.52
N LYS A 745 -20.29 -3.33 14.46
CA LYS A 745 -19.42 -2.32 15.10
C LYS A 745 -19.86 -2.10 16.55
N TYR A 746 -18.94 -2.29 17.49
CA TYR A 746 -19.12 -2.06 18.92
C TYR A 746 -18.58 -0.68 19.33
N LYS A 747 -19.10 -0.14 20.44
CA LYS A 747 -18.61 1.12 21.04
C LYS A 747 -17.30 0.92 21.79
N LYS A 748 -16.58 2.04 21.97
CA LYS A 748 -15.39 2.09 22.84
C LYS A 748 -15.84 2.18 24.31
N PRO A 749 -15.04 1.65 25.27
CA PRO A 749 -15.26 1.93 26.69
C PRO A 749 -15.40 3.43 26.96
N ALA A 750 -16.39 3.76 27.79
CA ALA A 750 -16.62 5.13 28.24
C ALA A 750 -15.38 5.68 28.97
N PRO A 751 -14.94 6.93 28.70
CA PRO A 751 -13.96 7.60 29.54
C PRO A 751 -14.48 7.68 30.98
N THR A 752 -13.58 7.55 31.95
CA THR A 752 -13.88 7.58 33.39
C THR A 752 -13.37 8.88 33.99
N LEU A 753 -13.78 9.22 35.22
CA LEU A 753 -13.10 10.22 36.01
C LEU A 753 -11.83 9.60 36.62
N THR A 754 -10.70 10.31 36.52
CA THR A 754 -9.44 9.97 37.21
C THR A 754 -9.31 10.69 38.55
N SER A 755 -10.06 11.78 38.72
CA SER A 755 -10.15 12.56 39.96
C SER A 755 -11.57 13.11 40.08
N LEU A 756 -12.11 13.05 41.30
CA LEU A 756 -13.34 13.74 41.70
C LEU A 756 -13.16 14.18 43.15
N VAL A 757 -13.13 15.48 43.38
CA VAL A 757 -13.02 16.10 44.71
C VAL A 757 -14.23 16.99 44.92
N VAL A 758 -14.89 16.83 46.06
CA VAL A 758 -16.03 17.65 46.48
C VAL A 758 -15.77 18.12 47.92
N ALA A 759 -15.83 19.43 48.16
CA ALA A 759 -15.59 20.03 49.48
C ALA A 759 -14.26 19.57 50.13
N GLY A 760 -13.20 19.50 49.33
CA GLY A 760 -11.86 19.06 49.77
C GLY A 760 -11.71 17.55 50.04
N LYS A 761 -12.78 16.76 49.90
CA LYS A 761 -12.75 15.30 50.02
C LYS A 761 -12.63 14.64 48.65
N GLU A 762 -11.63 13.78 48.48
CA GLU A 762 -11.44 12.99 47.27
C GLU A 762 -12.37 11.76 47.28
N PHE A 763 -13.20 11.65 46.24
CA PHE A 763 -14.16 10.56 46.03
C PHE A 763 -13.63 9.54 45.01
N ILE A 764 -12.84 9.99 44.04
CA ILE A 764 -12.19 9.11 43.07
C ILE A 764 -10.69 9.36 43.13
N SER A 765 -9.96 8.34 43.58
CA SER A 765 -8.51 8.21 43.46
C SER A 765 -8.22 7.02 42.53
N ALA A 766 -7.19 7.10 41.70
CA ALA A 766 -6.86 6.10 40.67
C ALA A 766 -7.06 4.63 41.12
N GLY A 767 -8.01 3.91 40.49
CA GLY A 767 -8.18 2.45 40.64
C GLY A 767 -9.49 1.95 41.27
N LYS A 768 -10.49 2.79 41.55
CA LYS A 768 -11.83 2.35 41.99
C LYS A 768 -12.93 2.93 41.08
N ASP A 769 -13.93 2.10 40.77
CA ASP A 769 -14.97 2.40 39.77
C ASP A 769 -16.34 2.69 40.43
N ASP A 770 -16.31 3.24 41.64
CA ASP A 770 -17.52 3.65 42.36
C ASP A 770 -18.18 4.82 41.60
N LYS A 771 -19.47 4.68 41.27
CA LYS A 771 -20.22 5.69 40.50
C LYS A 771 -21.22 6.47 41.34
N ASN A 772 -21.46 6.07 42.58
CA ASN A 772 -22.44 6.69 43.47
C ASN A 772 -21.78 7.02 44.82
N PHE A 773 -21.88 8.28 45.24
CA PHE A 773 -21.24 8.81 46.44
C PHE A 773 -22.23 9.59 47.30
N THR A 774 -21.89 9.81 48.57
CA THR A 774 -22.65 10.64 49.50
C THR A 774 -21.70 11.50 50.33
N THR A 775 -22.09 12.75 50.60
CA THR A 775 -21.29 13.70 51.37
C THR A 775 -22.16 14.58 52.28
N ALA A 776 -21.62 14.90 53.46
CA ALA A 776 -22.23 15.86 54.38
C ALA A 776 -22.04 17.31 53.88
N GLY A 777 -22.91 18.22 54.31
CA GLY A 777 -22.89 19.63 53.94
C GLY A 777 -23.77 19.99 52.73
N LYS A 778 -23.78 21.27 52.36
CA LYS A 778 -24.50 21.82 51.19
C LYS A 778 -23.62 21.83 49.95
N TYR A 779 -24.21 21.71 48.77
CA TYR A 779 -23.49 21.86 47.50
C TYR A 779 -22.98 23.29 47.31
N GLN A 780 -21.69 23.41 46.97
CA GLN A 780 -21.05 24.63 46.51
C GLN A 780 -20.32 24.32 45.20
N ALA A 781 -20.60 25.10 44.15
CA ALA A 781 -20.11 24.80 42.80
C ALA A 781 -18.59 24.96 42.66
N ASP A 782 -17.99 25.89 43.39
CA ASP A 782 -16.55 26.16 43.44
C ASP A 782 -15.75 25.11 44.24
N GLU A 783 -16.44 24.26 45.01
CA GLU A 783 -15.84 23.18 45.78
C GLU A 783 -15.83 21.83 45.05
N VAL A 784 -16.32 21.78 43.80
CA VAL A 784 -16.33 20.58 42.96
C VAL A 784 -15.22 20.68 41.91
N SER A 785 -14.30 19.72 41.92
CA SER A 785 -13.29 19.57 40.87
C SER A 785 -13.20 18.14 40.40
N TYR A 786 -12.98 17.96 39.10
CA TYR A 786 -12.93 16.66 38.46
C TYR A 786 -11.94 16.66 37.31
N LYS A 787 -11.44 15.47 36.97
CA LYS A 787 -10.58 15.25 35.82
C LYS A 787 -11.00 13.97 35.10
N ALA A 788 -11.27 14.06 33.80
CA ALA A 788 -11.55 12.88 32.98
C ALA A 788 -10.26 12.10 32.66
N SER A 789 -10.39 10.83 32.29
CA SER A 789 -9.29 9.98 31.84
C SER A 789 -8.84 10.30 30.41
N SER A 790 -9.64 11.04 29.65
CA SER A 790 -9.30 11.56 28.32
C SER A 790 -9.46 13.08 28.27
N GLU A 791 -8.54 13.75 27.60
CA GLU A 791 -8.62 15.21 27.35
C GLU A 791 -9.71 15.57 26.33
N THR A 792 -10.13 14.61 25.50
CA THR A 792 -11.23 14.77 24.54
C THR A 792 -12.61 14.52 25.13
N ALA A 793 -12.69 13.98 26.35
CA ALA A 793 -13.96 13.65 26.98
C ALA A 793 -14.76 14.91 27.32
N LYS A 794 -16.01 14.94 26.88
CA LYS A 794 -17.01 15.93 27.29
C LYS A 794 -17.53 15.55 28.67
N VAL A 795 -17.41 16.49 29.62
CA VAL A 795 -17.94 16.32 30.98
C VAL A 795 -19.08 17.31 31.20
N ASN A 796 -20.30 16.80 31.44
CA ASN A 796 -21.45 17.62 31.80
C ASN A 796 -21.78 17.44 33.28
N VAL A 797 -22.05 18.54 33.98
CA VAL A 797 -22.35 18.54 35.42
C VAL A 797 -23.69 19.20 35.67
N SER A 798 -24.56 18.56 36.45
CA SER A 798 -25.86 19.10 36.86
C SER A 798 -26.15 18.84 38.34
N TYR A 799 -26.75 19.81 39.02
CA TYR A 799 -27.11 19.69 40.44
C TYR A 799 -28.60 19.98 40.65
N ASP A 800 -29.27 19.12 41.41
CA ASP A 800 -30.63 19.30 41.89
C ASP A 800 -30.63 19.58 43.41
N LYS A 801 -31.02 20.81 43.78
CA LYS A 801 -31.00 21.32 45.16
C LYS A 801 -32.06 20.75 46.09
N PHE A 802 -33.11 20.14 45.55
CA PHE A 802 -34.19 19.56 46.35
C PHE A 802 -33.93 18.10 46.67
N THR A 803 -33.34 17.37 45.72
CA THR A 803 -32.88 15.98 45.94
C THR A 803 -31.47 15.92 46.52
N GLY A 804 -30.71 17.01 46.43
CA GLY A 804 -29.31 17.08 46.83
C GLY A 804 -28.38 16.32 45.88
N LYS A 805 -28.79 16.02 44.64
CA LYS A 805 -28.04 15.14 43.74
C LYS A 805 -27.23 15.93 42.70
N LEU A 806 -25.91 15.75 42.72
CA LEU A 806 -24.98 16.17 41.68
C LEU A 806 -24.73 15.01 40.72
N THR A 807 -24.97 15.21 39.43
CA THR A 807 -24.75 14.21 38.36
C THR A 807 -23.65 14.72 37.43
N ILE A 808 -22.64 13.88 37.19
CA ILE A 808 -21.53 14.15 36.28
C ILE A 808 -21.57 13.09 35.18
N THR A 809 -21.82 13.48 33.93
CA THR A 809 -21.73 12.57 32.78
C THR A 809 -20.43 12.79 32.04
N VAL A 810 -19.76 11.69 31.69
CA VAL A 810 -18.48 11.67 30.97
C VAL A 810 -18.67 10.86 29.70
N GLU A 811 -18.49 11.50 28.56
CA GLU A 811 -18.70 10.89 27.24
C GLU A 811 -17.69 11.43 26.23
N ASP A 812 -17.48 10.69 25.15
CA ASP A 812 -16.69 11.09 23.98
C ASP A 812 -17.33 10.46 22.73
N ASP A 813 -16.98 10.95 21.55
CA ASP A 813 -17.52 10.46 20.28
C ASP A 813 -17.26 8.94 20.13
N GLU A 814 -18.31 8.19 19.77
CA GLU A 814 -18.28 6.72 19.64
C GLU A 814 -17.97 5.90 20.92
N THR A 815 -18.01 6.53 22.09
CA THR A 815 -17.91 5.85 23.40
C THR A 815 -19.28 5.61 24.02
N LEU A 816 -19.35 4.75 25.05
CA LEU A 816 -20.48 4.74 25.97
C LEU A 816 -20.45 5.97 26.89
N THR A 817 -21.59 6.35 27.46
CA THR A 817 -21.68 7.41 28.46
C THR A 817 -21.46 6.84 29.87
N ASN A 818 -20.52 7.41 30.63
CA ASN A 818 -20.37 7.12 32.06
C ASN A 818 -21.10 8.18 32.90
N VAL A 819 -21.74 7.75 33.99
CA VAL A 819 -22.49 8.65 34.88
C VAL A 819 -22.01 8.46 36.32
N TYR A 820 -21.60 9.55 36.96
CA TYR A 820 -21.24 9.62 38.37
C TYR A 820 -22.28 10.46 39.12
N THR A 821 -22.65 10.02 40.32
CA THR A 821 -23.66 10.66 41.16
C THR A 821 -23.08 10.93 42.54
N ILE A 822 -23.25 12.15 43.07
CA ILE A 822 -22.94 12.53 44.45
C ILE A 822 -24.22 13.05 45.10
N THR A 823 -24.58 12.53 46.27
CA THR A 823 -25.74 12.98 47.05
C THR A 823 -25.29 13.78 48.27
N PHE A 824 -25.80 15.00 48.44
CA PHE A 824 -25.54 15.90 49.57
C PHE A 824 -26.62 15.73 50.65
N GLU A 825 -26.21 15.66 51.92
CA GLU A 825 -27.12 15.45 53.05
C GLU A 825 -27.98 16.68 53.39
N GLU A 826 -27.42 17.90 53.25
CA GLU A 826 -28.17 19.13 53.48
C GLU A 826 -28.92 19.57 52.22
N LYS A 827 -30.24 19.62 52.31
CA LYS A 827 -31.16 20.02 51.23
C LYS A 827 -32.12 21.12 51.70
N GLU A 828 -32.61 21.95 50.78
CA GLU A 828 -33.53 23.04 51.10
C GLU A 828 -34.95 22.50 51.44
N LYS A 829 -35.62 23.11 52.44
CA LYS A 829 -37.03 22.83 52.80
C LYS A 829 -37.96 23.54 51.80
N ALA A 830 -38.96 22.83 51.29
CA ALA A 830 -39.95 23.40 50.38
C ALA A 830 -40.93 24.35 51.11
N ALA A 831 -41.36 25.44 50.46
CA ALA A 831 -42.36 26.38 50.99
C ALA A 831 -43.81 25.90 50.74
N PHE A 832 -44.75 26.28 51.61
CA PHE A 832 -46.17 25.87 51.53
C PHE A 832 -47.06 26.92 50.87
N TYR A 833 -48.05 26.47 50.08
CA TYR A 833 -49.09 27.32 49.46
C TYR A 833 -50.44 27.29 50.20
N GLN A 834 -50.60 26.41 51.20
CA GLN A 834 -51.80 26.25 52.03
C GLN A 834 -51.37 26.03 53.49
N ILE A 835 -52.21 26.43 54.46
CA ILE A 835 -51.91 26.24 55.90
C ILE A 835 -51.98 24.75 56.22
N PRO A 836 -50.88 24.09 56.64
CA PRO A 836 -50.91 22.67 56.96
C PRO A 836 -51.86 22.37 58.11
N ASN A 837 -52.64 21.28 58.01
CA ASN A 837 -53.62 20.85 59.02
C ASN A 837 -54.69 21.93 59.35
N ALA A 838 -55.09 22.75 58.38
CA ALA A 838 -56.21 23.70 58.53
C ALA A 838 -57.60 23.02 58.44
N ASP A 839 -57.64 21.77 57.98
CA ASP A 839 -58.80 20.87 58.08
C ASP A 839 -59.00 20.32 59.50
N PHE A 840 -57.99 20.43 60.37
CA PHE A 840 -57.98 19.95 61.75
C PHE A 840 -58.18 18.44 61.89
N GLU A 841 -57.80 17.64 60.89
CA GLU A 841 -57.87 16.18 60.97
C GLU A 841 -56.78 15.59 61.85
N ASN A 842 -55.60 16.22 61.85
CA ASN A 842 -54.45 15.73 62.59
C ASN A 842 -54.42 16.27 64.03
N TRP A 843 -54.52 15.35 65.00
CA TRP A 843 -54.48 15.62 66.44
C TRP A 843 -53.46 14.70 67.12
N GLY A 844 -52.68 15.23 68.06
CA GLY A 844 -51.91 14.43 69.01
C GLY A 844 -52.79 13.86 70.12
N GLU A 845 -52.22 13.07 71.05
CA GLU A 845 -52.99 12.38 72.10
C GLU A 845 -53.84 13.32 72.98
N THR A 846 -53.40 14.56 73.20
CA THR A 846 -54.14 15.54 74.04
C THR A 846 -54.19 16.96 73.47
N SER A 847 -53.64 17.24 72.27
CA SER A 847 -53.54 18.59 71.69
C SER A 847 -53.57 18.59 70.15
N LEU A 848 -53.79 19.75 69.54
CA LEU A 848 -53.66 19.93 68.08
C LEU A 848 -52.23 19.60 67.59
N ALA A 849 -52.11 19.11 66.35
CA ALA A 849 -50.82 18.80 65.74
C ALA A 849 -49.94 20.05 65.56
N GLU A 850 -48.62 19.85 65.38
CA GLU A 850 -47.54 20.83 65.57
C GLU A 850 -47.71 22.19 64.86
N THR A 851 -48.55 22.30 63.83
CA THR A 851 -48.80 23.57 63.11
C THR A 851 -49.66 24.59 63.87
N TRP A 852 -50.58 24.14 64.74
CA TRP A 852 -51.48 25.05 65.48
C TRP A 852 -51.18 25.01 66.98
N ASN A 853 -50.92 26.19 67.55
CA ASN A 853 -50.59 26.40 68.96
C ASN A 853 -51.82 26.88 69.76
N SER A 854 -51.89 26.54 71.05
CA SER A 854 -52.96 26.89 71.99
C SER A 854 -52.37 27.38 73.32
N PHE A 855 -53.19 27.67 74.35
CA PHE A 855 -52.66 28.10 75.65
C PHE A 855 -51.62 27.15 76.26
N GLU A 856 -51.62 25.87 75.88
CA GLU A 856 -50.63 24.90 76.36
C GLU A 856 -49.18 25.26 76.00
N SER A 857 -48.98 26.02 74.92
CA SER A 857 -47.69 26.55 74.50
C SER A 857 -47.59 28.06 74.71
N ALA A 858 -48.45 28.65 75.57
CA ALA A 858 -48.44 30.08 75.81
C ALA A 858 -47.15 30.55 76.49
N THR A 859 -46.75 31.76 76.16
CA THR A 859 -45.60 32.47 76.74
C THR A 859 -46.08 33.72 77.50
N GLY A 860 -45.19 34.40 78.24
CA GLY A 860 -45.51 35.63 78.99
C GLY A 860 -45.63 35.47 80.52
N ASP A 861 -45.72 36.58 81.24
CA ASP A 861 -45.61 36.65 82.71
C ASP A 861 -46.67 35.83 83.48
N LEU A 862 -47.83 35.61 82.85
CA LEU A 862 -48.93 34.82 83.40
C LEU A 862 -49.04 33.42 82.77
N ALA A 863 -48.12 33.00 81.89
CA ALA A 863 -48.17 31.69 81.22
C ALA A 863 -48.14 30.50 82.19
N LYS A 864 -47.56 30.67 83.38
CA LYS A 864 -47.64 29.67 84.47
C LYS A 864 -49.08 29.29 84.85
N TRP A 865 -50.06 30.15 84.55
CA TRP A 865 -51.48 29.91 84.77
C TRP A 865 -52.20 29.32 83.55
N ALA A 866 -51.48 29.06 82.45
CA ALA A 866 -52.06 28.57 81.20
C ALA A 866 -52.77 27.21 81.33
N SER A 867 -52.36 26.37 82.27
CA SER A 867 -53.04 25.10 82.57
C SER A 867 -54.47 25.30 83.09
N MET A 868 -54.79 26.47 83.64
CA MET A 868 -56.13 26.83 84.09
C MET A 868 -57.03 27.30 82.93
N SER A 869 -56.43 27.79 81.84
CA SER A 869 -57.10 28.30 80.65
C SER A 869 -57.84 27.19 79.87
N PRO A 870 -58.85 27.54 79.05
CA PRO A 870 -59.53 26.56 78.23
C PRO A 870 -58.60 25.96 77.18
N LYS A 871 -58.65 24.63 77.04
CA LYS A 871 -57.94 23.89 76.00
C LYS A 871 -58.84 23.71 74.78
N PRO A 872 -58.27 23.68 73.56
CA PRO A 872 -59.03 23.25 72.38
C PRO A 872 -59.51 21.80 72.55
N GLU A 873 -60.75 21.54 72.18
CA GLU A 873 -61.36 20.22 72.22
C GLU A 873 -61.55 19.69 70.80
N LYS A 874 -61.20 18.43 70.56
CA LYS A 874 -61.55 17.73 69.33
C LYS A 874 -63.06 17.47 69.31
N ILE A 875 -63.71 17.83 68.22
CA ILE A 875 -65.14 17.59 67.98
C ILE A 875 -65.34 16.99 66.59
N ASP A 876 -66.53 16.52 66.28
CA ASP A 876 -66.89 16.24 64.89
C ASP A 876 -67.03 17.56 64.12
N GLY A 877 -66.32 17.66 62.99
CA GLY A 877 -66.23 18.82 62.10
C GLY A 877 -67.33 18.83 61.03
N PHE A 878 -67.21 19.77 60.09
CA PHE A 878 -68.07 19.80 58.90
C PHE A 878 -67.80 18.58 58.00
N GLU A 879 -66.51 18.30 57.79
CA GLU A 879 -65.99 17.01 57.33
C GLU A 879 -64.96 16.54 58.37
N GLY A 880 -65.00 15.26 58.73
CA GLY A 880 -64.13 14.63 59.73
C GLY A 880 -64.07 15.34 61.09
N SER A 881 -62.87 15.74 61.51
CA SER A 881 -62.57 16.32 62.81
C SER A 881 -62.61 17.85 62.77
N GLY A 882 -63.24 18.47 63.75
CA GLY A 882 -63.21 19.90 63.98
C GLY A 882 -62.52 20.27 65.29
N VAL A 883 -62.19 21.55 65.42
CA VAL A 883 -61.70 22.13 66.67
C VAL A 883 -62.79 22.98 67.34
N ARG A 884 -63.00 22.76 68.64
CA ARG A 884 -63.82 23.63 69.47
C ARG A 884 -62.94 24.40 70.45
N ILE A 885 -63.01 25.72 70.39
CA ILE A 885 -62.46 26.62 71.39
C ILE A 885 -63.61 27.20 72.23
N LYS A 886 -63.44 27.25 73.55
CA LYS A 886 -64.46 27.74 74.49
C LYS A 886 -63.88 28.83 75.38
N SER A 887 -64.71 29.81 75.75
CA SER A 887 -64.36 30.71 76.84
C SER A 887 -64.59 30.02 78.20
N LYS A 888 -63.79 30.37 79.21
CA LYS A 888 -63.86 29.80 80.56
C LYS A 888 -63.76 30.90 81.61
N ASP A 889 -64.61 30.82 82.62
CA ASP A 889 -64.48 31.65 83.83
C ASP A 889 -63.33 31.13 84.68
N LEU A 890 -62.34 31.98 84.93
CA LEU A 890 -61.22 31.66 85.81
C LEU A 890 -61.35 32.34 87.18
N SER A 891 -62.58 32.74 87.56
CA SER A 891 -62.95 33.51 88.76
C SER A 891 -62.42 34.95 88.80
N LEU A 892 -61.19 35.18 88.35
CA LEU A 892 -60.54 36.51 88.31
C LEU A 892 -60.71 37.23 86.97
N ALA A 893 -60.83 36.47 85.88
CA ALA A 893 -61.04 36.98 84.52
C ALA A 893 -61.74 35.91 83.66
N TYR A 894 -62.36 36.33 82.55
CA TYR A 894 -62.81 35.41 81.50
C TYR A 894 -61.69 35.22 80.49
N ALA A 895 -61.26 33.97 80.29
CA ALA A 895 -60.32 33.61 79.24
C ALA A 895 -61.10 33.16 78.00
N ASN A 896 -60.84 33.77 76.84
CA ASN A 896 -61.38 33.32 75.56
C ASN A 896 -60.55 32.16 75.02
N GLY A 897 -61.19 31.13 74.49
CA GLY A 897 -60.49 30.05 73.79
C GLY A 897 -59.72 30.59 72.59
N ASN A 898 -58.49 30.11 72.36
CA ASN A 898 -57.56 30.69 71.39
C ASN A 898 -56.66 29.60 70.75
N ILE A 899 -56.47 29.70 69.43
CA ILE A 899 -55.50 28.93 68.64
C ILE A 899 -54.83 29.83 67.60
N THR A 900 -53.59 29.53 67.22
CA THR A 900 -52.83 30.32 66.22
C THR A 900 -51.70 29.49 65.59
N THR A 901 -51.27 29.82 64.38
CA THR A 901 -50.03 29.28 63.78
C THR A 901 -48.77 29.97 64.29
N GLY A 902 -48.91 31.05 65.06
CA GLY A 902 -47.84 31.70 65.83
C GLY A 902 -47.84 31.27 67.30
N HIS A 903 -47.51 32.18 68.20
CA HIS A 903 -47.53 31.99 69.65
C HIS A 903 -48.68 32.76 70.34
N ILE A 904 -49.17 32.21 71.46
CA ILE A 904 -50.13 32.87 72.35
C ILE A 904 -49.37 33.52 73.50
N ASN A 905 -49.67 34.78 73.81
CA ASN A 905 -49.06 35.52 74.92
C ASN A 905 -50.04 35.74 76.07
N MET A 906 -49.60 35.53 77.31
CA MET A 906 -50.35 35.75 78.55
C MET A 906 -49.59 36.77 79.42
N GLY A 907 -49.72 38.06 79.11
CA GLY A 907 -48.98 39.13 79.80
C GLY A 907 -49.74 39.86 80.91
N ASN A 908 -51.09 39.87 80.93
CA ASN A 908 -51.86 40.72 81.86
C ASN A 908 -53.24 40.15 82.24
N MET A 909 -53.72 40.44 83.46
CA MET A 909 -55.06 40.03 83.92
C MET A 909 -56.21 40.85 83.29
N ASN A 910 -55.94 42.05 82.77
CA ASN A 910 -56.89 42.78 81.94
C ASN A 910 -56.92 42.16 80.53
N PRO A 911 -58.02 41.51 80.09
CA PRO A 911 -58.06 40.79 78.83
C PRO A 911 -57.77 41.66 77.59
N ALA A 912 -58.07 42.96 77.65
CA ALA A 912 -57.87 43.90 76.54
C ALA A 912 -56.43 44.45 76.43
N ASN A 913 -55.51 44.04 77.29
CA ASN A 913 -54.12 44.49 77.17
C ASN A 913 -53.44 43.85 75.96
N ALA A 914 -52.75 44.64 75.15
CA ALA A 914 -52.02 44.17 73.97
C ALA A 914 -50.95 43.11 74.30
N SER A 915 -50.45 43.07 75.54
CA SER A 915 -49.55 42.00 76.00
C SER A 915 -50.19 40.61 76.05
N ASN A 916 -51.50 40.49 75.77
CA ASN A 916 -52.21 39.22 75.67
C ASN A 916 -52.48 38.79 74.21
N TYR A 917 -52.00 39.53 73.21
CA TYR A 917 -52.25 39.23 71.80
C TYR A 917 -51.30 38.15 71.27
N ASN A 918 -51.75 37.39 70.26
CA ASN A 918 -50.94 36.39 69.57
C ASN A 918 -49.87 37.05 68.68
N PHE A 919 -48.70 36.43 68.51
CA PHE A 919 -47.60 36.97 67.69
C PHE A 919 -46.82 35.86 66.96
N THR A 920 -46.15 36.20 65.85
CA THR A 920 -45.23 35.30 65.14
C THR A 920 -43.81 35.43 65.70
N ASP A 921 -43.15 34.32 66.04
CA ASP A 921 -41.76 34.31 66.49
C ASP A 921 -40.84 33.76 65.40
N LEU A 922 -40.09 34.64 64.75
CA LEU A 922 -39.22 34.27 63.62
C LEU A 922 -38.06 33.34 64.01
N ASN A 923 -37.73 33.23 65.30
CA ASN A 923 -36.62 32.42 65.79
C ASN A 923 -37.06 31.05 66.32
N ASP A 924 -38.36 30.79 66.40
CA ASP A 924 -38.90 29.51 66.84
C ASP A 924 -39.58 28.78 65.67
N VAL A 925 -39.08 27.60 65.35
CA VAL A 925 -39.61 26.72 64.29
C VAL A 925 -41.07 26.32 64.52
N ARG A 926 -41.58 26.39 65.75
CA ARG A 926 -42.98 26.10 66.09
C ARG A 926 -43.87 27.35 66.09
N GLY A 927 -43.29 28.54 66.21
CA GLY A 927 -43.98 29.84 66.23
C GLY A 927 -43.96 30.59 64.90
N ASN A 928 -43.43 29.97 63.83
CA ASN A 928 -43.27 30.54 62.49
C ASN A 928 -43.65 29.53 61.40
N LEU A 929 -44.59 29.91 60.52
CA LEU A 929 -45.00 29.12 59.35
C LEU A 929 -44.56 29.82 58.05
N PRO A 930 -43.52 29.32 57.33
CA PRO A 930 -43.12 29.88 56.04
C PRO A 930 -44.19 29.62 54.98
N PHE A 931 -44.80 30.69 54.46
CA PHE A 931 -45.86 30.64 53.45
C PHE A 931 -45.40 31.28 52.14
N THR A 932 -45.70 30.66 51.00
CA THR A 932 -45.46 31.19 49.66
C THR A 932 -46.79 31.38 48.95
N GLY A 933 -47.08 32.61 48.55
CA GLY A 933 -48.32 33.01 47.87
C GLY A 933 -48.94 34.28 48.45
N THR A 934 -49.83 34.92 47.70
CA THR A 934 -50.67 36.06 48.12
C THR A 934 -52.13 35.64 48.01
N PRO A 935 -52.74 35.07 49.08
CA PRO A 935 -54.10 34.57 49.00
C PRO A 935 -55.11 35.72 48.95
N ASP A 936 -56.12 35.60 48.10
CA ASP A 936 -57.16 36.64 47.94
C ASP A 936 -58.24 36.59 49.04
N ALA A 937 -58.49 35.43 49.63
CA ALA A 937 -59.47 35.21 50.71
C ALA A 937 -59.14 33.95 51.54
N PHE A 938 -59.79 33.79 52.70
CA PHE A 938 -59.85 32.52 53.44
C PHE A 938 -61.31 32.13 53.68
N GLU A 939 -61.59 30.83 53.74
CA GLU A 939 -62.91 30.26 54.02
C GLU A 939 -62.87 29.46 55.33
N VAL A 940 -63.94 29.55 56.13
CA VAL A 940 -64.07 28.77 57.37
C VAL A 940 -65.52 28.35 57.62
N TYR A 941 -65.73 27.06 57.88
CA TYR A 941 -67.01 26.53 58.37
C TYR A 941 -67.03 26.60 59.90
N ALA A 942 -67.80 27.53 60.46
CA ALA A 942 -67.88 27.75 61.90
C ALA A 942 -69.32 27.65 62.41
N ARG A 943 -69.47 27.08 63.62
CA ARG A 943 -70.71 27.16 64.42
C ARG A 943 -70.40 27.88 65.73
N PHE A 944 -71.27 28.81 66.11
CA PHE A 944 -71.13 29.58 67.34
C PHE A 944 -72.30 29.32 68.27
N THR A 945 -72.00 29.15 69.56
CA THR A 945 -73.02 29.07 70.62
C THR A 945 -72.67 30.14 71.64
N PRO A 946 -73.53 31.16 71.86
CA PRO A 946 -73.24 32.23 72.80
C PRO A 946 -73.18 31.70 74.23
N GLY A 947 -72.20 32.19 74.99
CA GLY A 947 -72.12 31.99 76.43
C GLY A 947 -72.93 33.03 77.21
N THR A 948 -72.87 32.96 78.54
CA THR A 948 -73.48 33.99 79.40
C THR A 948 -72.55 35.21 79.51
N ALA A 949 -73.06 36.40 79.22
CA ALA A 949 -72.30 37.65 79.38
C ALA A 949 -72.15 38.02 80.87
N LYS A 950 -71.02 38.64 81.26
CA LYS A 950 -70.75 39.04 82.67
C LYS A 950 -71.67 40.16 83.18
N ASN A 951 -72.17 41.02 82.30
CA ASN A 951 -72.90 42.25 82.66
C ASN A 951 -74.24 42.33 81.89
N GLU A 952 -75.35 42.54 82.62
CA GLU A 952 -76.67 42.84 82.02
C GLU A 952 -76.59 44.14 81.19
N GLY A 953 -76.92 44.07 79.90
CA GLY A 953 -76.89 45.20 78.96
C GLY A 953 -75.77 45.15 77.91
N THR A 954 -74.89 44.14 77.95
CA THR A 954 -73.91 43.91 76.87
C THR A 954 -74.56 43.03 75.80
N VAL A 955 -74.73 43.54 74.58
CA VAL A 955 -75.19 42.72 73.44
C VAL A 955 -74.06 41.76 73.06
N LEU A 956 -74.39 40.46 73.00
CA LEU A 956 -73.51 39.36 72.60
C LEU A 956 -73.13 39.42 71.12
#